data_AF-G6F168-F1
#
_entry.id   AF-G6F168-F1
#
_cell.length_a   1.000
_cell.length_b   1.000
_cell.length_c   1.000
_cell.angle_alpha   90.00
_cell.angle_beta   90.00
_cell.angle_gamma   90.00
#
_symmetry.space_group_name_H-M   'P 1'
#
loop_
_entity.id
_entity.type
_entity.pdbx_description
1 polymer ?
#
loop_
_entity_poly.entity_id
_entity_poly.type
_entity_poly.pdbx_seq_one_letter_code
_entity_poly.pdbx_strand_id
1 'polypeptide(L)'
;MVLNSGNVSTLEGNITNAIINSNNTLYASNTTLNSVIINSNANISLTNIKNIYHANSEYITINNGGTLDVINADNAINPLIISNVINSGGIFNISNYNYNVTPIIYSTFISNGGVFNANNTYISDTIILSGGILNLNSGLTVSTTVNSGATLNISNNGSAYMTFVSSGAIMNVVSGGVIDQTTIVPEGSLSIGYHGVLLNATINSNASVIISSGGTLSGIVTLEQGGYIYINTSTGGIINLLNSTSIPTMRSYEDLSSNSNDMAKIVISGTGSATTVISGFTGTNPDDSNTITLKNINKDDVTQVTYPDADHVTFTLNNGSTITLNVVGIGNYGYELASDPDGNLIFEVCFLAGTMIETPDGLCAVENITIGDLVMTYDPQTQKKIARPITWVGHKNKTVNTNLTKDDAGYPVRVLKNALADNIPNKDLLITSEHCLFFDGKFIPVRMLVNGYSIFYDTTIKNYDYYHIETQKHSIIIADGTLTESYLDTGNRHVFNIDQKIIQVYLNKVKSWNDAAAPLTVSKECVEPIYQNIVRRIQCHTLKNQNDDLEITKDDDLHLITNQGIVITKKTISADKKVTFTIPATTTGVWIISRSSRPCDVIGSFIDDRRYLGVLVGEVQLNYGTQSHNINTHLTEISLSGWDIQETVPCRWTNGKAFLPICKTPHSKLKQKTLTLQILSDHSYIINQKQLIKKNA
;
A
#
# COMPACT_ATOMS: atom_id res chain seq x y z
N MET A 1 55.98 9.30 -34.19
CA MET A 1 56.20 8.14 -35.08
C MET A 1 54.89 7.82 -35.80
N VAL A 2 54.88 7.60 -37.13
CA VAL A 2 53.65 7.19 -37.84
C VAL A 2 53.89 5.81 -38.47
N LEU A 3 53.11 4.82 -38.06
CA LEU A 3 53.15 3.45 -38.60
C LEU A 3 51.94 3.25 -39.53
N ASN A 4 52.21 3.02 -40.82
CA ASN A 4 51.18 2.93 -41.87
C ASN A 4 51.00 1.52 -42.48
N SER A 5 51.91 0.57 -42.23
CA SER A 5 51.80 -0.84 -42.65
C SER A 5 52.89 -1.74 -42.01
N GLY A 6 52.52 -2.92 -41.48
CA GLY A 6 53.43 -3.97 -40.98
C GLY A 6 53.12 -4.51 -39.57
N ASN A 7 53.67 -5.67 -39.25
CA ASN A 7 53.72 -6.20 -37.88
C ASN A 7 55.01 -5.73 -37.21
N VAL A 8 54.91 -5.10 -36.05
CA VAL A 8 56.05 -4.66 -35.25
C VAL A 8 56.00 -5.38 -33.92
N SER A 9 57.13 -5.89 -33.45
CA SER A 9 57.27 -6.50 -32.13
C SER A 9 58.32 -5.74 -31.32
N THR A 10 57.96 -5.22 -30.15
CA THR A 10 58.90 -4.53 -29.26
C THR A 10 58.95 -5.24 -27.91
N LEU A 11 60.16 -5.63 -27.49
CA LEU A 11 60.41 -6.22 -26.18
C LEU A 11 60.99 -5.10 -25.29
N GLU A 12 60.14 -4.49 -24.46
CA GLU A 12 60.46 -3.42 -23.49
C GLU A 12 60.78 -2.04 -24.10
N GLY A 13 60.19 -0.95 -23.57
CA GLY A 13 60.46 0.41 -24.03
C GLY A 13 59.33 1.43 -23.82
N ASN A 14 59.45 2.60 -24.47
CA ASN A 14 58.42 3.65 -24.43
C ASN A 14 58.03 4.02 -25.86
N ILE A 15 56.72 4.03 -26.15
CA ILE A 15 56.18 4.54 -27.41
C ILE A 15 55.62 5.92 -27.13
N THR A 16 56.24 6.95 -27.71
CA THR A 16 55.87 8.34 -27.45
C THR A 16 55.48 9.06 -28.73
N ASN A 17 54.45 9.92 -28.67
CA ASN A 17 53.98 10.76 -29.79
C ASN A 17 53.77 9.94 -31.08
N ALA A 18 53.01 8.84 -30.99
CA ALA A 18 52.83 7.89 -32.08
C ALA A 18 51.40 7.88 -32.62
N ILE A 19 51.26 7.75 -33.93
CA ILE A 19 49.98 7.50 -34.62
C ILE A 19 50.10 6.17 -35.35
N ILE A 20 49.21 5.25 -35.04
CA ILE A 20 49.21 3.88 -35.56
C ILE A 20 47.92 3.70 -36.35
N ASN A 21 48.06 3.57 -37.67
CA ASN A 21 46.94 3.47 -38.63
C ASN A 21 46.98 2.12 -39.36
N SER A 22 45.84 1.67 -39.90
CA SER A 22 45.71 0.71 -41.03
C SER A 22 46.33 -0.67 -40.82
N ASN A 23 45.53 -1.70 -40.50
CA ASN A 23 45.88 -3.14 -40.48
C ASN A 23 47.17 -3.53 -39.72
N ASN A 24 47.77 -2.59 -38.97
CA ASN A 24 48.97 -2.84 -38.21
C ASN A 24 48.61 -3.61 -36.95
N THR A 25 49.36 -4.69 -36.68
CA THR A 25 49.33 -5.34 -35.39
C THR A 25 50.67 -5.12 -34.70
N LEU A 26 50.65 -4.35 -33.61
CA LEU A 26 51.82 -4.13 -32.77
C LEU A 26 51.74 -5.05 -31.56
N TYR A 27 52.72 -5.93 -31.40
CA TYR A 27 52.88 -6.72 -30.18
C TYR A 27 53.97 -6.09 -29.32
N ALA A 28 53.64 -5.72 -28.10
CA ALA A 28 54.64 -5.19 -27.17
C ALA A 28 54.54 -5.84 -25.80
N SER A 29 55.67 -5.94 -25.11
CA SER A 29 55.73 -6.36 -23.71
C SER A 29 56.50 -5.35 -22.86
N ASN A 30 56.13 -5.16 -21.59
CA ASN A 30 56.76 -4.19 -20.67
C ASN A 30 56.96 -2.79 -21.30
N THR A 31 55.96 -2.30 -22.04
CA THR A 31 56.07 -1.05 -22.82
C THR A 31 55.08 -0.01 -22.30
N THR A 32 55.53 1.24 -22.13
CA THR A 32 54.63 2.37 -21.80
C THR A 32 54.21 3.11 -23.06
N LEU A 33 52.97 3.60 -23.09
CA LEU A 33 52.41 4.40 -24.19
C LEU A 33 52.21 5.83 -23.71
N ASN A 34 52.82 6.83 -24.36
CA ASN A 34 52.60 8.24 -24.04
C ASN A 34 52.19 9.01 -25.30
N SER A 35 51.02 9.65 -25.27
CA SER A 35 50.50 10.42 -26.41
C SER A 35 50.41 9.56 -27.68
N VAL A 36 49.69 8.43 -27.58
CA VAL A 36 49.55 7.44 -28.66
C VAL A 36 48.12 7.44 -29.19
N ILE A 37 47.99 7.44 -30.52
CA ILE A 37 46.71 7.41 -31.24
C ILE A 37 46.63 6.11 -32.04
N ILE A 38 45.57 5.32 -31.82
CA ILE A 38 45.31 4.01 -32.43
C ILE A 38 44.05 4.11 -33.29
N ASN A 39 44.22 4.08 -34.61
CA ASN A 39 43.17 4.43 -35.57
C ASN A 39 43.03 3.41 -36.71
N SER A 40 41.95 3.55 -37.49
CA SER A 40 41.75 2.89 -38.78
C SER A 40 41.92 1.37 -38.70
N ASN A 41 41.25 0.75 -37.72
CA ASN A 41 41.30 -0.69 -37.44
C ASN A 41 42.70 -1.26 -37.09
N ALA A 42 43.66 -0.43 -36.69
CA ALA A 42 44.93 -0.92 -36.16
C ALA A 42 44.73 -1.64 -34.81
N ASN A 43 45.53 -2.67 -34.53
CA ASN A 43 45.52 -3.40 -33.28
C ASN A 43 46.87 -3.25 -32.55
N ILE A 44 46.83 -2.98 -31.26
CA ILE A 44 48.00 -3.04 -30.38
C ILE A 44 47.71 -4.04 -29.28
N SER A 45 48.54 -5.06 -29.16
CA SER A 45 48.51 -6.03 -28.07
C SER A 45 49.69 -5.82 -27.14
N LEU A 46 49.43 -5.26 -25.96
CA LEU A 46 50.37 -5.15 -24.86
C LEU A 46 50.25 -6.34 -23.92
N THR A 47 51.36 -7.02 -23.64
CA THR A 47 51.38 -8.21 -22.78
C THR A 47 52.35 -8.07 -21.62
N ASN A 48 52.02 -8.67 -20.47
CA ASN A 48 52.89 -8.75 -19.29
C ASN A 48 53.43 -7.38 -18.85
N ILE A 49 52.60 -6.34 -18.85
CA ILE A 49 53.06 -4.99 -18.48
C ILE A 49 53.42 -5.00 -16.99
N LYS A 50 54.71 -5.03 -16.65
CA LYS A 50 55.18 -4.76 -15.29
C LYS A 50 55.60 -3.32 -15.19
N ASN A 51 55.00 -2.55 -14.28
CA ASN A 51 55.45 -1.17 -14.05
C ASN A 51 56.74 -1.12 -13.21
N ILE A 52 57.82 -1.74 -13.70
CA ILE A 52 59.13 -1.78 -13.03
C ILE A 52 59.74 -0.37 -12.91
N TYR A 53 59.28 0.57 -13.74
CA TYR A 53 59.77 1.94 -13.82
C TYR A 53 58.88 2.98 -13.14
N HIS A 54 57.76 2.58 -12.52
CA HIS A 54 56.74 3.48 -11.96
C HIS A 54 56.18 4.54 -12.94
N ALA A 55 56.33 4.32 -14.25
CA ALA A 55 55.89 5.23 -15.30
C ALA A 55 54.50 4.84 -15.80
N ASN A 56 53.62 5.82 -15.97
CA ASN A 56 52.25 5.59 -16.43
C ASN A 56 52.21 5.65 -17.96
N SER A 57 51.30 4.88 -18.57
CA SER A 57 50.88 5.20 -19.93
C SER A 57 49.87 6.35 -19.87
N GLU A 58 50.00 7.36 -20.73
CA GLU A 58 49.22 8.60 -20.62
C GLU A 58 48.75 9.10 -21.99
N TYR A 59 47.56 9.70 -22.04
CA TYR A 59 47.00 10.35 -23.24
C TYR A 59 46.86 9.38 -24.42
N ILE A 60 46.16 8.26 -24.20
CA ILE A 60 45.90 7.26 -25.25
C ILE A 60 44.56 7.58 -25.91
N THR A 61 44.55 7.66 -27.24
CA THR A 61 43.33 7.81 -28.03
C THR A 61 43.10 6.59 -28.91
N ILE A 62 41.93 5.97 -28.82
CA ILE A 62 41.52 4.76 -29.56
C ILE A 62 40.26 5.09 -30.34
N ASN A 63 40.35 4.98 -31.66
CA ASN A 63 39.50 5.76 -32.53
C ASN A 63 39.29 5.02 -33.87
N ASN A 64 38.18 5.27 -34.58
CA ASN A 64 37.92 4.73 -35.93
C ASN A 64 38.20 3.21 -36.05
N GLY A 65 37.66 2.41 -35.13
CA GLY A 65 37.82 0.95 -35.10
C GLY A 65 39.16 0.42 -34.59
N GLY A 66 40.09 1.29 -34.18
CA GLY A 66 41.35 0.88 -33.56
C GLY A 66 41.13 0.05 -32.29
N THR A 67 42.04 -0.87 -31.97
CA THR A 67 41.96 -1.76 -30.82
C THR A 67 43.24 -1.70 -29.97
N LEU A 68 43.08 -1.55 -28.66
CA LEU A 68 44.14 -1.77 -27.67
C LEU A 68 43.77 -2.98 -26.82
N ASP A 69 44.61 -4.01 -26.84
CA ASP A 69 44.50 -5.20 -26.01
C ASP A 69 45.61 -5.17 -24.96
N VAL A 70 45.26 -5.18 -23.68
CA VAL A 70 46.20 -5.24 -22.56
C VAL A 70 45.98 -6.53 -21.79
N ILE A 71 46.98 -7.42 -21.79
CA ILE A 71 46.91 -8.73 -21.16
C ILE A 71 47.97 -8.84 -20.06
N ASN A 72 47.54 -9.27 -18.87
CA ASN A 72 48.39 -9.48 -17.70
C ASN A 72 49.21 -8.24 -17.32
N ALA A 73 48.55 -7.22 -16.78
CA ALA A 73 49.22 -6.00 -16.31
C ALA A 73 49.34 -5.99 -14.79
N ASP A 74 50.50 -5.58 -14.29
CA ASP A 74 50.87 -5.54 -12.87
C ASP A 74 51.26 -4.10 -12.47
N ASN A 75 50.39 -3.43 -11.70
CA ASN A 75 50.69 -2.15 -11.07
C ASN A 75 49.71 -1.81 -9.92
N ALA A 76 50.15 -1.91 -8.66
CA ALA A 76 49.33 -1.65 -7.48
C ALA A 76 49.43 -0.21 -6.94
N ILE A 77 50.51 0.49 -7.28
CA ILE A 77 50.94 1.72 -6.56
C ILE A 77 50.61 2.98 -7.37
N ASN A 78 50.68 2.91 -8.70
CA ASN A 78 50.32 4.01 -9.61
C ASN A 78 49.23 3.57 -10.60
N PRO A 79 48.49 4.49 -11.22
CA PRO A 79 47.71 4.16 -12.40
C PRO A 79 48.58 3.53 -13.49
N LEU A 80 48.14 2.42 -14.06
CA LEU A 80 48.75 1.81 -15.25
C LEU A 80 48.57 2.71 -16.47
N ILE A 81 47.35 3.26 -16.63
CA ILE A 81 46.98 4.09 -17.77
C ILE A 81 46.13 5.28 -17.31
N ILE A 82 46.44 6.47 -17.82
CA ILE A 82 45.76 7.74 -17.50
C ILE A 82 45.30 8.44 -18.78
N SER A 83 44.16 9.12 -18.73
CA SER A 83 43.66 10.02 -19.79
C SER A 83 43.41 9.27 -21.10
N ASN A 84 42.44 8.38 -21.09
CA ASN A 84 42.05 7.58 -22.24
C ASN A 84 40.84 8.19 -22.95
N VAL A 85 40.88 8.22 -24.29
CA VAL A 85 39.73 8.58 -25.13
C VAL A 85 39.43 7.42 -26.05
N ILE A 86 38.25 6.82 -25.92
CA ILE A 86 37.78 5.70 -26.72
C ILE A 86 36.55 6.18 -27.49
N ASN A 87 36.67 6.37 -28.80
CA ASN A 87 35.59 6.93 -29.60
C ASN A 87 35.49 6.32 -31.00
N SER A 88 34.42 6.65 -31.73
CA SER A 88 34.26 6.31 -33.15
C SER A 88 34.50 4.82 -33.44
N GLY A 89 33.94 3.94 -32.62
CA GLY A 89 34.10 2.48 -32.74
C GLY A 89 35.43 1.90 -32.22
N GLY A 90 36.28 2.70 -31.57
CA GLY A 90 37.51 2.21 -30.95
C GLY A 90 37.23 1.23 -29.80
N ILE A 91 38.13 0.26 -29.60
CA ILE A 91 37.98 -0.81 -28.62
C ILE A 91 39.18 -0.84 -27.68
N PHE A 92 38.94 -0.77 -26.38
CA PHE A 92 39.95 -1.04 -25.37
C PHE A 92 39.57 -2.32 -24.62
N ASN A 93 40.46 -3.30 -24.61
CA ASN A 93 40.33 -4.52 -23.82
C ASN A 93 41.45 -4.57 -22.78
N ILE A 94 41.10 -4.85 -21.53
CA ILE A 94 42.07 -5.22 -20.50
C ILE A 94 41.64 -6.51 -19.81
N SER A 95 42.57 -7.45 -19.71
CA SER A 95 42.35 -8.75 -19.07
C SER A 95 43.54 -9.15 -18.21
N ASN A 96 43.33 -9.30 -16.91
CA ASN A 96 44.39 -9.65 -15.97
C ASN A 96 44.13 -11.00 -15.29
N TYR A 97 44.76 -12.06 -15.79
CA TYR A 97 44.53 -13.45 -15.36
C TYR A 97 45.57 -13.96 -14.35
N ASN A 98 46.79 -13.42 -14.38
CA ASN A 98 47.96 -14.05 -13.76
C ASN A 98 48.59 -13.28 -12.59
N TYR A 99 48.04 -12.13 -12.19
CA TYR A 99 48.63 -11.27 -11.15
C TYR A 99 47.68 -11.05 -9.98
N ASN A 100 48.23 -11.10 -8.75
CA ASN A 100 47.54 -10.77 -7.50
C ASN A 100 47.26 -9.27 -7.33
N VAL A 101 47.60 -8.47 -8.34
CA VAL A 101 47.53 -7.00 -8.33
C VAL A 101 46.53 -6.56 -9.38
N THR A 102 45.59 -5.71 -8.98
CA THR A 102 44.56 -5.15 -9.86
C THR A 102 45.11 -3.91 -10.58
N PRO A 103 45.18 -3.87 -11.93
CA PRO A 103 45.59 -2.68 -12.66
C PRO A 103 44.63 -1.51 -12.42
N ILE A 104 45.21 -0.32 -12.29
CA ILE A 104 44.48 0.94 -12.06
C ILE A 104 44.41 1.73 -13.37
N ILE A 105 43.23 2.14 -13.80
CA ILE A 105 43.00 3.01 -14.95
C ILE A 105 42.28 4.27 -14.47
N TYR A 106 42.76 5.43 -14.89
CA TYR A 106 42.29 6.72 -14.41
C TYR A 106 41.88 7.62 -15.58
N SER A 107 40.80 8.39 -15.42
CA SER A 107 40.35 9.40 -16.39
C SER A 107 40.08 8.80 -17.78
N THR A 108 38.88 8.23 -17.97
CA THR A 108 38.50 7.58 -19.23
C THR A 108 37.25 8.21 -19.83
N PHE A 109 37.31 8.56 -21.11
CA PHE A 109 36.20 9.11 -21.89
C PHE A 109 35.81 8.13 -22.97
N ILE A 110 34.54 7.71 -23.00
CA ILE A 110 34.03 6.74 -23.97
C ILE A 110 32.86 7.37 -24.72
N SER A 111 32.82 7.33 -26.05
CA SER A 111 31.77 7.98 -26.84
C SER A 111 31.60 7.37 -28.23
N ASN A 112 30.55 7.71 -28.97
CA ASN A 112 30.42 7.49 -30.41
C ASN A 112 30.75 6.05 -30.87
N GLY A 113 30.20 5.03 -30.18
CA GLY A 113 30.45 3.61 -30.49
C GLY A 113 31.73 3.03 -29.88
N GLY A 114 32.50 3.82 -29.13
CA GLY A 114 33.67 3.33 -28.40
C GLY A 114 33.29 2.30 -27.33
N VAL A 115 34.13 1.28 -27.16
CA VAL A 115 33.89 0.17 -26.23
C VAL A 115 35.11 -0.04 -25.33
N PHE A 116 34.88 -0.09 -24.02
CA PHE A 116 35.90 -0.49 -23.05
C PHE A 116 35.47 -1.79 -22.35
N ASN A 117 36.22 -2.87 -22.52
CA ASN A 117 36.03 -4.14 -21.85
C ASN A 117 37.09 -4.33 -20.77
N ALA A 118 36.67 -4.36 -19.51
CA ALA A 118 37.54 -4.44 -18.35
C ALA A 118 37.30 -5.72 -17.54
N ASN A 119 38.36 -6.51 -17.37
CA ASN A 119 38.36 -7.71 -16.54
C ASN A 119 39.45 -7.58 -15.47
N ASN A 120 39.06 -7.72 -14.20
CA ASN A 120 39.91 -7.60 -13.02
C ASN A 120 40.68 -6.28 -13.02
N THR A 121 39.98 -5.16 -13.09
CA THR A 121 40.56 -3.81 -13.24
C THR A 121 39.89 -2.82 -12.29
N TYR A 122 40.67 -1.92 -11.71
CA TYR A 122 40.19 -0.76 -10.97
C TYR A 122 40.15 0.44 -11.93
N ILE A 123 38.99 1.04 -12.12
CA ILE A 123 38.78 2.17 -13.03
C ILE A 123 38.22 3.34 -12.22
N SER A 124 38.75 4.54 -12.41
CA SER A 124 38.22 5.74 -11.73
C SER A 124 38.09 6.93 -12.65
N ASP A 125 37.14 7.80 -12.31
CA ASP A 125 36.84 9.06 -13.02
C ASP A 125 36.54 8.82 -14.50
N THR A 126 35.47 8.06 -14.73
CA THR A 126 35.06 7.66 -16.08
C THR A 126 33.82 8.40 -16.52
N ILE A 127 33.84 8.95 -17.74
CA ILE A 127 32.70 9.60 -18.36
C ILE A 127 32.35 8.84 -19.64
N ILE A 128 31.16 8.23 -19.65
CA ILE A 128 30.60 7.54 -20.80
C ILE A 128 29.57 8.48 -21.43
N LEU A 129 29.82 8.91 -22.65
CA LEU A 129 28.97 9.78 -23.46
C LEU A 129 28.16 8.95 -24.46
N SER A 130 27.24 9.61 -25.17
CA SER A 130 26.35 8.99 -26.14
C SER A 130 27.06 8.01 -27.09
N GLY A 131 26.51 6.80 -27.21
CA GLY A 131 27.05 5.69 -27.98
C GLY A 131 28.26 4.99 -27.36
N GLY A 132 28.82 5.48 -26.25
CA GLY A 132 29.92 4.83 -25.54
C GLY A 132 29.45 3.66 -24.67
N ILE A 133 30.29 2.63 -24.56
CA ILE A 133 29.99 1.41 -23.80
C ILE A 133 31.17 1.06 -22.88
N LEU A 134 30.90 0.89 -21.58
CA LEU A 134 31.83 0.26 -20.64
C LEU A 134 31.25 -1.09 -20.18
N ASN A 135 32.01 -2.16 -20.39
CA ASN A 135 31.73 -3.49 -19.87
C ASN A 135 32.72 -3.81 -18.75
N LEU A 136 32.28 -3.69 -17.49
CA LEU A 136 33.04 -4.14 -16.33
C LEU A 136 32.66 -5.58 -15.99
N ASN A 137 33.48 -6.52 -16.44
CA ASN A 137 33.25 -7.94 -16.23
C ASN A 137 33.79 -8.44 -14.89
N SER A 138 34.75 -7.74 -14.28
CA SER A 138 35.23 -7.95 -12.92
C SER A 138 36.15 -6.79 -12.50
N GLY A 139 36.32 -6.58 -11.20
CA GLY A 139 37.05 -5.42 -10.65
C GLY A 139 36.11 -4.34 -10.13
N LEU A 140 36.56 -3.09 -10.11
CA LEU A 140 35.83 -1.97 -9.49
C LEU A 140 35.88 -0.73 -10.39
N THR A 141 34.75 -0.07 -10.60
CA THR A 141 34.71 1.29 -11.15
C THR A 141 34.22 2.28 -10.10
N VAL A 142 34.88 3.43 -9.96
CA VAL A 142 34.57 4.48 -9.00
C VAL A 142 34.37 5.81 -9.71
N SER A 143 33.38 6.61 -9.31
CA SER A 143 33.17 7.96 -9.87
C SER A 143 32.91 7.87 -11.38
N THR A 144 31.81 7.20 -11.73
CA THR A 144 31.44 6.93 -13.13
C THR A 144 30.18 7.70 -13.50
N THR A 145 30.27 8.53 -14.54
CA THR A 145 29.14 9.27 -15.10
C THR A 145 28.72 8.63 -16.41
N VAL A 146 27.47 8.16 -16.48
CA VAL A 146 26.86 7.53 -17.65
C VAL A 146 25.85 8.53 -18.23
N ASN A 147 26.19 9.16 -19.35
CA ASN A 147 25.37 10.19 -19.98
C ASN A 147 24.35 9.62 -20.98
N SER A 148 23.48 10.49 -21.49
CA SER A 148 22.43 10.12 -22.44
C SER A 148 22.94 9.31 -23.63
N GLY A 149 22.28 8.18 -23.91
CA GLY A 149 22.65 7.26 -24.98
C GLY A 149 23.90 6.40 -24.71
N ALA A 150 24.47 6.46 -23.49
CA ALA A 150 25.60 5.64 -23.08
C ALA A 150 25.15 4.35 -22.37
N THR A 151 26.02 3.35 -22.34
CA THR A 151 25.77 2.07 -21.66
C THR A 151 26.88 1.68 -20.70
N LEU A 152 26.51 1.29 -19.48
CA LEU A 152 27.41 0.68 -18.49
C LEU A 152 26.89 -0.72 -18.12
N ASN A 153 27.68 -1.76 -18.36
CA ASN A 153 27.36 -3.13 -18.01
C ASN A 153 28.30 -3.61 -16.90
N ILE A 154 27.75 -4.11 -15.80
CA ILE A 154 28.49 -4.67 -14.67
C ILE A 154 28.12 -6.16 -14.54
N SER A 155 29.13 -7.04 -14.57
CA SER A 155 28.93 -8.49 -14.47
C SER A 155 30.05 -9.22 -13.72
N ASN A 156 29.89 -10.53 -13.50
CA ASN A 156 30.85 -11.47 -12.89
C ASN A 156 31.61 -10.92 -11.66
N ASN A 157 30.87 -10.43 -10.66
CA ASN A 157 31.40 -9.83 -9.43
C ASN A 157 32.16 -8.50 -9.62
N GLY A 158 32.04 -7.86 -10.80
CA GLY A 158 32.41 -6.47 -10.98
C GLY A 158 31.59 -5.56 -10.06
N SER A 159 32.19 -4.49 -9.59
CA SER A 159 31.57 -3.52 -8.67
C SER A 159 31.58 -2.12 -9.25
N ALA A 160 30.52 -1.34 -9.04
CA ALA A 160 30.50 0.09 -9.32
C ALA A 160 30.15 0.88 -8.05
N TYR A 161 30.90 1.94 -7.77
CA TYR A 161 30.72 2.80 -6.59
C TYR A 161 30.67 4.27 -7.00
N MET A 162 29.73 5.05 -6.46
CA MET A 162 29.50 6.45 -6.83
C MET A 162 29.27 6.61 -8.34
N THR A 163 28.16 6.04 -8.83
CA THR A 163 27.77 6.11 -10.24
C THR A 163 26.63 7.10 -10.44
N PHE A 164 26.74 7.96 -11.45
CA PHE A 164 25.69 8.90 -11.87
C PHE A 164 25.12 8.45 -13.22
N VAL A 165 23.81 8.24 -13.29
CA VAL A 165 23.12 7.77 -14.50
C VAL A 165 22.16 8.86 -14.99
N SER A 166 22.49 9.47 -16.13
CA SER A 166 21.76 10.60 -16.72
C SER A 166 20.57 10.19 -17.60
N SER A 167 19.73 11.16 -17.99
CA SER A 167 18.62 10.99 -18.94
C SER A 167 19.00 10.14 -20.16
N GLY A 168 18.28 9.06 -20.43
CA GLY A 168 18.51 8.19 -21.60
C GLY A 168 19.76 7.32 -21.52
N ALA A 169 20.46 7.28 -20.38
CA ALA A 169 21.53 6.32 -20.12
C ALA A 169 20.97 4.95 -19.68
N ILE A 170 21.69 3.87 -20.00
CA ILE A 170 21.33 2.51 -19.62
C ILE A 170 22.45 1.92 -18.76
N MET A 171 22.10 1.47 -17.54
CA MET A 171 23.00 0.68 -16.71
C MET A 171 22.41 -0.72 -16.48
N ASN A 172 23.20 -1.77 -16.72
CA ASN A 172 22.79 -3.16 -16.52
C ASN A 172 23.71 -3.86 -15.52
N VAL A 173 23.14 -4.57 -14.56
CA VAL A 173 23.90 -5.30 -13.52
C VAL A 173 23.41 -6.74 -13.45
N VAL A 174 24.29 -7.71 -13.71
CA VAL A 174 23.93 -9.14 -13.81
C VAL A 174 25.04 -10.03 -13.25
N SER A 175 24.76 -11.33 -13.07
CA SER A 175 25.78 -12.36 -12.85
C SER A 175 26.74 -12.06 -11.68
N GLY A 176 26.22 -11.61 -10.54
CA GLY A 176 27.03 -11.27 -9.35
C GLY A 176 27.57 -9.84 -9.34
N GLY A 177 27.31 -9.04 -10.37
CA GLY A 177 27.67 -7.62 -10.38
C GLY A 177 27.05 -6.86 -9.20
N VAL A 178 27.80 -5.94 -8.61
CA VAL A 178 27.39 -5.17 -7.42
C VAL A 178 27.45 -3.68 -7.74
N ILE A 179 26.45 -2.92 -7.32
CA ILE A 179 26.49 -1.46 -7.43
C ILE A 179 26.13 -0.82 -6.10
N ASP A 180 26.78 0.31 -5.81
CA ASP A 180 26.62 1.05 -4.57
C ASP A 180 26.75 2.56 -4.79
N GLN A 181 26.07 3.34 -3.95
CA GLN A 181 25.94 4.79 -4.02
C GLN A 181 25.64 5.30 -5.44
N THR A 182 24.61 4.73 -6.07
CA THR A 182 24.22 5.10 -7.45
C THR A 182 23.12 6.16 -7.43
N THR A 183 23.28 7.25 -8.16
CA THR A 183 22.26 8.29 -8.33
C THR A 183 21.71 8.25 -9.74
N ILE A 184 20.42 7.97 -9.88
CA ILE A 184 19.71 7.97 -11.16
C ILE A 184 18.94 9.28 -11.25
N VAL A 185 19.41 10.17 -12.12
CA VAL A 185 18.77 11.48 -12.34
C VAL A 185 17.63 11.34 -13.36
N PRO A 186 16.77 12.37 -13.59
CA PRO A 186 15.58 12.25 -14.43
C PRO A 186 15.84 11.61 -15.78
N GLU A 187 14.92 10.73 -16.20
CA GLU A 187 14.96 9.90 -17.43
C GLU A 187 16.12 8.86 -17.49
N GLY A 188 16.93 8.71 -16.44
CA GLY A 188 17.91 7.65 -16.33
C GLY A 188 17.26 6.28 -16.08
N SER A 189 17.90 5.22 -16.57
CA SER A 189 17.42 3.83 -16.40
C SER A 189 18.50 2.90 -15.87
N LEU A 190 18.16 2.17 -14.81
CA LEU A 190 18.99 1.11 -14.22
C LEU A 190 18.22 -0.21 -14.19
N SER A 191 18.87 -1.28 -14.65
CA SER A 191 18.34 -2.64 -14.63
C SER A 191 19.25 -3.57 -13.83
N ILE A 192 18.69 -4.23 -12.82
CA ILE A 192 19.31 -5.30 -12.05
C ILE A 192 18.68 -6.63 -12.48
N GLY A 193 19.47 -7.48 -13.12
CA GLY A 193 19.08 -8.80 -13.57
C GLY A 193 19.50 -9.91 -12.61
N TYR A 194 19.44 -11.15 -13.09
CA TYR A 194 19.72 -12.36 -12.31
C TYR A 194 21.10 -12.32 -11.64
N HIS A 195 21.15 -12.56 -10.33
CA HIS A 195 22.31 -12.45 -9.43
C HIS A 195 22.97 -11.05 -9.38
N GLY A 196 22.40 -10.02 -9.99
CA GLY A 196 22.85 -8.64 -9.78
C GLY A 196 22.45 -8.13 -8.40
N VAL A 197 23.28 -7.27 -7.80
CA VAL A 197 23.08 -6.73 -6.46
C VAL A 197 23.11 -5.20 -6.49
N LEU A 198 22.05 -4.59 -6.00
CA LEU A 198 21.99 -3.17 -5.66
C LEU A 198 22.15 -3.00 -4.15
N LEU A 199 23.15 -2.23 -3.73
CA LEU A 199 23.34 -1.83 -2.33
C LEU A 199 22.56 -0.54 -2.05
N ASN A 200 23.10 0.62 -2.41
CA ASN A 200 22.45 1.90 -2.17
C ASN A 200 22.23 2.70 -3.45
N ALA A 201 21.05 3.30 -3.60
CA ALA A 201 20.76 4.21 -4.70
C ALA A 201 19.76 5.32 -4.34
N THR A 202 19.81 6.41 -5.11
CA THR A 202 18.79 7.47 -5.11
C THR A 202 18.15 7.53 -6.50
N ILE A 203 16.82 7.49 -6.52
CA ILE A 203 16.01 7.54 -7.74
C ILE A 203 15.26 8.87 -7.75
N ASN A 204 15.68 9.78 -8.63
CA ASN A 204 15.08 11.10 -8.75
C ASN A 204 13.75 11.05 -9.53
N SER A 205 13.04 12.18 -9.57
CA SER A 205 11.83 12.32 -10.37
C SER A 205 12.04 11.91 -11.83
N ASN A 206 11.11 11.14 -12.41
CA ASN A 206 11.17 10.58 -13.77
C ASN A 206 12.34 9.60 -14.04
N ALA A 207 13.09 9.18 -13.02
CA ALA A 207 14.07 8.10 -13.14
C ALA A 207 13.42 6.73 -12.94
N SER A 208 14.03 5.68 -13.50
CA SER A 208 13.50 4.31 -13.39
C SER A 208 14.55 3.29 -12.97
N VAL A 209 14.17 2.41 -12.04
CA VAL A 209 14.95 1.24 -11.66
C VAL A 209 14.10 -0.01 -11.81
N ILE A 210 14.66 -1.05 -12.45
CA ILE A 210 14.00 -2.35 -12.61
C ILE A 210 14.89 -3.42 -11.98
N ILE A 211 14.39 -4.04 -10.91
CA ILE A 211 15.00 -5.23 -10.31
C ILE A 211 14.17 -6.43 -10.75
N SER A 212 14.71 -7.16 -11.72
CA SER A 212 14.07 -8.34 -12.30
C SER A 212 14.15 -9.54 -11.37
N SER A 213 13.39 -10.60 -11.67
CA SER A 213 13.45 -11.86 -10.92
C SER A 213 14.88 -12.39 -10.81
N GLY A 214 15.32 -12.69 -9.59
CA GLY A 214 16.67 -13.14 -9.27
C GLY A 214 17.70 -12.03 -9.07
N GLY A 215 17.33 -10.76 -9.27
CA GLY A 215 18.12 -9.61 -8.80
C GLY A 215 17.82 -9.30 -7.34
N THR A 216 18.80 -8.72 -6.64
CA THR A 216 18.74 -8.48 -5.20
C THR A 216 18.94 -7.00 -4.88
N LEU A 217 18.11 -6.48 -3.99
CA LEU A 217 18.35 -5.25 -3.24
C LEU A 217 18.82 -5.63 -1.84
N SER A 218 20.04 -5.23 -1.46
CA SER A 218 20.63 -5.57 -0.15
C SER A 218 20.81 -4.35 0.77
N GLY A 219 20.71 -3.13 0.25
CA GLY A 219 20.80 -1.90 1.03
C GLY A 219 19.55 -1.03 0.90
N ILE A 220 19.74 0.28 0.81
CA ILE A 220 18.66 1.27 0.84
C ILE A 220 18.54 1.98 -0.50
N VAL A 221 17.34 1.94 -1.07
CA VAL A 221 16.93 2.80 -2.18
C VAL A 221 16.13 3.96 -1.64
N THR A 222 16.59 5.18 -1.92
CA THR A 222 15.83 6.41 -1.67
C THR A 222 15.02 6.74 -2.92
N LEU A 223 13.70 6.78 -2.81
CA LEU A 223 12.79 7.05 -3.92
C LEU A 223 12.17 8.44 -3.77
N GLU A 224 12.52 9.37 -4.65
CA GLU A 224 11.95 10.73 -4.69
C GLU A 224 10.60 10.76 -5.42
N GLN A 225 9.86 11.85 -5.23
CA GLN A 225 8.60 12.12 -5.91
C GLN A 225 8.76 12.03 -7.44
N GLY A 226 7.95 11.19 -8.08
CA GLY A 226 7.97 10.92 -9.54
C GLY A 226 8.98 9.86 -9.96
N GLY A 227 9.78 9.31 -9.03
CA GLY A 227 10.64 8.17 -9.30
C GLY A 227 9.85 6.87 -9.46
N TYR A 228 10.37 5.95 -10.27
CA TYR A 228 9.77 4.65 -10.52
C TYR A 228 10.71 3.50 -10.13
N ILE A 229 10.19 2.52 -9.40
CA ILE A 229 10.89 1.26 -9.16
C ILE A 229 10.01 0.04 -9.38
N TYR A 230 10.56 -0.97 -10.06
CA TYR A 230 9.97 -2.28 -10.23
C TYR A 230 10.75 -3.33 -9.45
N ILE A 231 10.08 -4.15 -8.64
CA ILE A 231 10.69 -5.22 -7.85
C ILE A 231 9.89 -6.53 -7.91
N ASN A 232 10.50 -7.60 -7.44
CA ASN A 232 9.83 -8.86 -7.13
C ASN A 232 9.65 -8.98 -5.60
N THR A 233 8.70 -9.80 -5.13
CA THR A 233 8.56 -10.11 -3.71
C THR A 233 9.85 -10.66 -3.10
N SER A 234 10.72 -11.32 -3.86
CA SER A 234 12.01 -11.83 -3.36
C SER A 234 13.16 -10.82 -3.34
N THR A 235 12.94 -9.55 -3.73
CA THR A 235 14.02 -8.59 -4.00
C THR A 235 14.86 -8.19 -2.77
N GLY A 236 14.27 -8.04 -1.59
CA GLY A 236 14.98 -7.70 -0.35
C GLY A 236 15.19 -6.19 -0.11
N GLY A 237 15.96 -5.87 0.94
CA GLY A 237 16.41 -4.52 1.29
C GLY A 237 15.30 -3.52 1.64
N ILE A 238 15.61 -2.23 1.56
CA ILE A 238 14.73 -1.13 2.00
C ILE A 238 14.48 -0.16 0.85
N ILE A 239 13.22 0.20 0.61
CA ILE A 239 12.81 1.33 -0.23
C ILE A 239 12.29 2.42 0.70
N ASN A 240 13.01 3.53 0.78
CA ASN A 240 12.65 4.70 1.58
C ASN A 240 12.02 5.78 0.69
N LEU A 241 10.72 6.01 0.87
CA LEU A 241 9.96 7.03 0.17
C LEU A 241 10.24 8.41 0.79
N LEU A 242 10.76 9.34 0.00
CA LEU A 242 10.90 10.73 0.42
C LEU A 242 9.64 11.51 0.07
N ASN A 243 8.74 11.63 1.05
CA ASN A 243 7.61 12.55 0.97
C ASN A 243 8.06 13.96 1.32
N SER A 244 7.77 14.93 0.45
CA SER A 244 8.15 16.34 0.64
C SER A 244 7.49 17.03 1.83
N THR A 245 6.70 16.30 2.63
CA THR A 245 6.04 16.81 3.84
C THR A 245 6.92 16.74 5.09
N SER A 246 8.14 16.20 4.99
CA SER A 246 9.01 15.96 6.16
C SER A 246 10.35 16.72 6.16
N ILE A 247 10.57 17.67 5.24
CA ILE A 247 11.69 18.62 5.38
C ILE A 247 11.14 19.98 5.83
N PRO A 248 11.29 20.36 7.11
CA PRO A 248 11.16 21.75 7.48
C PRO A 248 12.36 22.51 6.90
N THR A 249 12.05 23.57 6.15
CA THR A 249 12.95 24.59 5.56
C THR A 249 13.37 24.39 4.09
N MET A 250 12.99 25.40 3.29
CA MET A 250 13.50 25.77 1.96
C MET A 250 13.00 24.97 0.74
N ARG A 251 11.75 25.20 0.31
CA ARG A 251 11.43 25.19 -1.14
C ARG A 251 11.68 26.59 -1.71
N SER A 252 12.44 26.69 -2.79
CA SER A 252 12.56 27.93 -3.56
C SER A 252 11.26 28.16 -4.35
N TYR A 253 10.93 29.42 -4.60
CA TYR A 253 9.73 29.85 -5.32
C TYR A 253 9.63 29.31 -6.77
N GLU A 254 10.73 28.80 -7.34
CA GLU A 254 10.78 28.20 -8.68
C GLU A 254 10.23 26.76 -8.72
N ASP A 255 10.28 26.00 -7.62
CA ASP A 255 9.72 24.64 -7.49
C ASP A 255 8.17 24.62 -7.39
N LEU A 256 7.53 25.78 -7.29
CA LEU A 256 6.07 25.92 -7.36
C LEU A 256 5.54 26.04 -8.79
N SER A 257 6.43 26.09 -9.79
CA SER A 257 6.06 26.31 -11.20
C SER A 257 6.09 25.04 -12.07
N SER A 258 6.57 23.91 -11.55
CA SER A 258 6.47 22.61 -12.22
C SER A 258 5.13 21.95 -11.89
N ASN A 259 4.27 21.84 -12.90
CA ASN A 259 3.02 21.08 -12.85
C ASN A 259 3.30 19.56 -12.72
N SER A 260 3.80 19.05 -11.58
CA SER A 260 4.01 17.61 -11.39
C SER A 260 3.29 17.10 -10.14
N ASN A 261 2.05 16.64 -10.32
CA ASN A 261 1.36 15.70 -9.43
C ASN A 261 1.99 14.29 -9.48
N ASP A 262 3.27 14.16 -9.86
CA ASP A 262 3.85 12.85 -10.17
C ASP A 262 4.38 12.21 -8.89
N MET A 263 3.56 11.39 -8.26
CA MET A 263 3.93 10.66 -7.05
C MET A 263 4.92 9.54 -7.37
N ALA A 264 5.77 9.18 -6.40
CA ALA A 264 6.63 8.00 -6.53
C ALA A 264 5.80 6.73 -6.79
N LYS A 265 6.31 5.83 -7.64
CA LYS A 265 5.61 4.60 -8.05
C LYS A 265 6.47 3.37 -7.77
N ILE A 266 5.93 2.45 -6.98
CA ILE A 266 6.51 1.13 -6.72
C ILE A 266 5.63 0.09 -7.41
N VAL A 267 6.23 -0.76 -8.24
CA VAL A 267 5.55 -1.91 -8.85
C VAL A 267 6.17 -3.19 -8.31
N ILE A 268 5.34 -4.04 -7.72
CA ILE A 268 5.76 -5.31 -7.10
C ILE A 268 5.14 -6.46 -7.88
N SER A 269 5.97 -7.44 -8.24
CA SER A 269 5.54 -8.67 -8.91
C SER A 269 5.84 -9.90 -8.06
N GLY A 270 5.17 -11.02 -8.36
CA GLY A 270 5.37 -12.27 -7.64
C GLY A 270 4.35 -12.50 -6.53
N THR A 271 4.52 -13.61 -5.82
CA THR A 271 3.65 -14.02 -4.71
C THR A 271 4.49 -14.31 -3.46
N GLY A 272 3.84 -14.59 -2.33
CA GLY A 272 4.49 -14.81 -1.04
C GLY A 272 4.77 -13.50 -0.30
N SER A 273 5.55 -13.61 0.77
CA SER A 273 5.95 -12.44 1.55
C SER A 273 7.09 -11.69 0.87
N ALA A 274 6.83 -10.42 0.57
CA ALA A 274 7.85 -9.49 0.13
C ALA A 274 8.94 -9.38 1.20
N THR A 275 10.19 -9.57 0.80
CA THR A 275 11.37 -9.39 1.66
C THR A 275 11.85 -7.95 1.70
N THR A 276 11.32 -7.10 0.81
CA THR A 276 11.60 -5.65 0.78
C THR A 276 10.75 -4.91 1.80
N VAL A 277 11.40 -4.05 2.59
CA VAL A 277 10.75 -3.11 3.52
C VAL A 277 10.50 -1.78 2.81
N ILE A 278 9.26 -1.30 2.81
CA ILE A 278 8.90 0.00 2.26
C ILE A 278 8.66 0.96 3.43
N SER A 279 9.47 2.02 3.55
CA SER A 279 9.36 3.03 4.59
C SER A 279 8.98 4.39 4.01
N GLY A 280 8.46 5.28 4.87
CA GLY A 280 8.13 6.66 4.49
C GLY A 280 6.78 6.81 3.80
N PHE A 281 6.00 5.74 3.62
CA PHE A 281 4.65 5.79 3.06
C PHE A 281 3.74 6.64 3.96
N THR A 282 3.13 7.70 3.41
CA THR A 282 2.32 8.67 4.19
C THR A 282 0.82 8.39 4.14
N GLY A 283 0.33 7.62 3.15
CA GLY A 283 -1.03 7.03 3.14
C GLY A 283 -2.22 7.97 3.36
N THR A 284 -2.06 9.29 3.33
CA THR A 284 -3.07 10.26 3.80
C THR A 284 -4.10 10.70 2.75
N ASN A 285 -3.83 10.50 1.46
CA ASN A 285 -4.73 10.83 0.34
C ASN A 285 -4.32 10.02 -0.92
N PRO A 286 -5.21 9.26 -1.59
CA PRO A 286 -4.90 8.52 -2.81
C PRO A 286 -4.31 9.37 -3.96
N ASP A 287 -4.70 10.64 -4.06
CA ASP A 287 -4.24 11.57 -5.11
C ASP A 287 -2.91 12.27 -4.77
N ASP A 288 -2.50 12.25 -3.49
CA ASP A 288 -1.24 12.85 -2.99
C ASP A 288 -0.29 11.82 -2.35
N SER A 289 -0.49 10.53 -2.60
CA SER A 289 0.33 9.46 -2.02
C SER A 289 1.10 8.68 -3.07
N ASN A 290 2.26 8.16 -2.66
CA ASN A 290 3.04 7.24 -3.48
C ASN A 290 2.20 5.99 -3.80
N THR A 291 2.27 5.49 -5.02
CA THR A 291 1.47 4.34 -5.44
C THR A 291 2.27 3.05 -5.29
N ILE A 292 1.70 2.04 -4.64
CA ILE A 292 2.22 0.66 -4.66
C ILE A 292 1.28 -0.18 -5.50
N THR A 293 1.79 -0.74 -6.61
CA THR A 293 1.03 -1.54 -7.56
C THR A 293 1.45 -3.00 -7.49
N LEU A 294 0.50 -3.92 -7.33
CA LEU A 294 0.73 -5.35 -7.49
C LEU A 294 0.55 -5.74 -8.97
N LYS A 295 1.63 -6.09 -9.65
CA LYS A 295 1.59 -6.43 -11.07
C LYS A 295 0.93 -7.78 -11.30
N ASN A 296 0.08 -7.85 -12.33
CA ASN A 296 -0.67 -9.03 -12.75
C ASN A 296 -1.65 -9.57 -11.70
N ILE A 297 -1.99 -8.76 -10.69
CA ILE A 297 -2.99 -9.09 -9.69
C ILE A 297 -4.19 -8.18 -9.95
N ASN A 298 -5.30 -8.76 -10.39
CA ASN A 298 -6.55 -8.01 -10.47
C ASN A 298 -7.15 -7.91 -9.07
N LYS A 299 -7.87 -6.84 -8.79
CA LYS A 299 -8.69 -6.69 -7.58
C LYS A 299 -9.67 -7.84 -7.41
N ASP A 300 -10.30 -8.31 -8.50
CA ASP A 300 -11.21 -9.47 -8.49
C ASP A 300 -10.52 -10.77 -8.07
N ASP A 301 -9.19 -10.83 -8.22
CA ASP A 301 -8.41 -11.97 -7.76
C ASP A 301 -8.18 -11.93 -6.26
N VAL A 302 -8.43 -10.82 -5.56
CA VAL A 302 -8.18 -10.68 -4.12
C VAL A 302 -9.44 -11.02 -3.32
N THR A 303 -9.42 -12.15 -2.63
CA THR A 303 -10.50 -12.64 -1.75
C THR A 303 -10.49 -12.02 -0.36
N GLN A 304 -9.32 -11.61 0.13
CA GLN A 304 -9.16 -11.12 1.49
C GLN A 304 -7.96 -10.19 1.59
N VAL A 305 -8.09 -9.10 2.36
CA VAL A 305 -6.98 -8.27 2.80
C VAL A 305 -6.92 -8.32 4.31
N THR A 306 -5.74 -8.57 4.88
CA THR A 306 -5.51 -8.61 6.32
C THR A 306 -4.25 -7.83 6.67
N TYR A 307 -4.17 -7.36 7.92
CA TYR A 307 -2.99 -6.71 8.47
C TYR A 307 -2.46 -7.61 9.59
N PRO A 308 -1.47 -8.47 9.30
CA PRO A 308 -0.89 -9.35 10.32
C PRO A 308 -0.29 -8.58 11.50
N ASP A 309 0.19 -7.36 11.25
CA ASP A 309 0.70 -6.42 12.24
C ASP A 309 0.66 -4.98 11.66
N ALA A 310 1.30 -4.02 12.34
CA ALA A 310 1.29 -2.61 11.95
C ALA A 310 2.08 -2.29 10.67
N ASP A 311 3.02 -3.17 10.27
CA ASP A 311 3.96 -2.94 9.17
C ASP A 311 3.71 -3.88 8.00
N HIS A 312 2.73 -4.79 8.09
CA HIS A 312 2.43 -5.74 7.04
C HIS A 312 0.99 -5.68 6.56
N VAL A 313 0.82 -5.85 5.25
CA VAL A 313 -0.49 -6.06 4.61
C VAL A 313 -0.44 -7.32 3.76
N THR A 314 -1.40 -8.22 3.95
CA THR A 314 -1.50 -9.49 3.23
C THR A 314 -2.75 -9.53 2.37
N PHE A 315 -2.57 -9.81 1.09
CA PHE A 315 -3.59 -10.05 0.08
C PHE A 315 -3.72 -11.56 -0.16
N THR A 316 -4.91 -12.12 -0.01
CA THR A 316 -5.21 -13.53 -0.32
C THR A 316 -5.90 -13.60 -1.66
N LEU A 317 -5.42 -14.44 -2.57
CA LEU A 317 -5.92 -14.54 -3.93
C LEU A 317 -6.97 -15.66 -4.10
N ASN A 318 -7.76 -15.64 -5.18
CA ASN A 318 -8.78 -16.62 -5.54
C ASN A 318 -8.23 -18.06 -5.62
N ASN A 319 -6.96 -18.19 -6.00
CA ASN A 319 -6.26 -19.48 -6.06
C ASN A 319 -5.69 -19.93 -4.69
N GLY A 320 -5.98 -19.21 -3.60
CA GLY A 320 -5.52 -19.49 -2.23
C GLY A 320 -4.08 -19.07 -1.93
N SER A 321 -3.34 -18.53 -2.90
CA SER A 321 -2.01 -17.97 -2.66
C SER A 321 -2.08 -16.59 -2.00
N THR A 322 -1.03 -16.18 -1.30
CA THR A 322 -1.00 -14.91 -0.57
C THR A 322 0.16 -14.04 -1.02
N ILE A 323 -0.03 -12.73 -0.96
CA ILE A 323 1.02 -11.72 -1.15
C ILE A 323 1.08 -10.88 0.11
N THR A 324 2.21 -10.86 0.81
CA THR A 324 2.37 -10.01 2.00
C THR A 324 3.39 -8.92 1.70
N LEU A 325 3.00 -7.65 1.81
CA LEU A 325 3.92 -6.53 1.70
C LEU A 325 4.38 -6.10 3.09
N ASN A 326 5.63 -5.67 3.21
CA ASN A 326 6.16 -5.01 4.40
C ASN A 326 6.22 -3.50 4.10
N VAL A 327 5.22 -2.77 4.58
CA VAL A 327 5.09 -1.31 4.45
C VAL A 327 4.99 -0.74 5.86
N VAL A 328 6.03 -0.05 6.31
CA VAL A 328 6.14 0.45 7.68
C VAL A 328 4.97 1.39 8.01
N GLY A 329 4.26 1.08 9.09
CA GLY A 329 3.11 1.84 9.59
C GLY A 329 1.83 1.67 8.79
N ILE A 330 1.76 0.73 7.84
CA ILE A 330 0.58 0.54 6.97
C ILE A 330 -0.72 0.29 7.74
N GLY A 331 -0.65 -0.34 8.92
CA GLY A 331 -1.80 -0.54 9.79
C GLY A 331 -2.38 0.76 10.37
N ASN A 332 -1.60 1.83 10.45
CA ASN A 332 -2.05 3.15 10.95
C ASN A 332 -2.77 3.98 9.90
N TYR A 333 -2.49 3.74 8.62
CA TYR A 333 -3.13 4.44 7.51
C TYR A 333 -4.49 3.80 7.16
N GLY A 334 -4.74 2.59 7.69
CA GLY A 334 -5.88 1.78 7.27
C GLY A 334 -5.81 1.44 5.79
N TYR A 335 -6.87 0.82 5.27
CA TYR A 335 -7.17 0.88 3.85
C TYR A 335 -8.42 1.74 3.69
N GLU A 336 -8.43 2.62 2.68
CA GLU A 336 -9.66 2.89 1.97
C GLU A 336 -9.75 1.92 0.81
N LEU A 337 -10.63 0.92 0.94
CA LEU A 337 -11.12 0.16 -0.20
C LEU A 337 -12.35 0.95 -0.69
N ALA A 338 -12.13 2.05 -1.42
CA ALA A 338 -13.22 2.60 -2.23
C ALA A 338 -13.64 1.54 -3.25
N SER A 339 -14.93 1.39 -3.57
CA SER A 339 -15.32 0.45 -4.62
C SER A 339 -16.66 0.72 -5.32
N ASP A 340 -16.45 1.37 -6.44
CA ASP A 340 -17.19 1.53 -7.68
C ASP A 340 -17.57 0.19 -8.40
N PRO A 341 -17.98 0.21 -9.68
CA PRO A 341 -18.43 -0.98 -10.42
C PRO A 341 -17.44 -2.16 -10.52
N ASP A 342 -16.19 -2.02 -10.07
CA ASP A 342 -15.19 -3.09 -10.05
C ASP A 342 -15.09 -3.78 -8.66
N GLY A 343 -16.18 -3.80 -7.86
CA GLY A 343 -16.46 -4.97 -7.02
C GLY A 343 -16.08 -5.01 -5.52
N ASN A 344 -16.03 -3.91 -4.76
CA ASN A 344 -16.20 -3.95 -3.27
C ASN A 344 -17.18 -2.89 -2.72
N LEU A 345 -17.32 -2.80 -1.39
CA LEU A 345 -18.37 -2.11 -0.66
C LEU A 345 -18.15 -0.58 -0.51
N ILE A 346 -19.08 0.24 -1.03
CA ILE A 346 -19.27 1.65 -0.65
C ILE A 346 -20.50 1.73 0.26
N PHE A 347 -20.37 2.46 1.36
CA PHE A 347 -21.50 2.94 2.15
C PHE A 347 -22.07 4.19 1.48
N GLU A 348 -23.15 4.00 0.74
CA GLU A 348 -23.72 4.99 -0.16
C GLU A 348 -24.84 5.76 0.56
N VAL A 349 -24.93 7.06 0.34
CA VAL A 349 -25.82 8.00 1.07
C VAL A 349 -26.80 8.64 0.10
N CYS A 350 -27.79 7.91 -0.40
CA CYS A 350 -28.49 8.27 -1.64
C CYS A 350 -30.00 8.34 -1.49
N PHE A 351 -30.62 9.09 -2.39
CA PHE A 351 -32.07 9.04 -2.63
C PHE A 351 -32.39 8.01 -3.69
N LEU A 352 -33.46 7.24 -3.51
CA LEU A 352 -33.98 6.41 -4.58
C LEU A 352 -34.78 7.26 -5.58
N ALA A 353 -34.85 6.80 -6.83
CA ALA A 353 -35.68 7.40 -7.88
C ALA A 353 -37.13 7.67 -7.37
N GLY A 354 -37.68 8.82 -7.75
CA GLY A 354 -39.01 9.28 -7.35
C GLY A 354 -39.05 10.02 -6.01
N THR A 355 -37.93 10.19 -5.32
CA THR A 355 -37.84 11.08 -4.15
C THR A 355 -38.02 12.53 -4.59
N MET A 356 -38.93 13.28 -3.96
CA MET A 356 -39.23 14.67 -4.36
C MET A 356 -38.41 15.67 -3.52
N ILE A 357 -37.54 16.42 -4.17
CA ILE A 357 -36.75 17.50 -3.56
C ILE A 357 -37.51 18.82 -3.70
N GLU A 358 -37.52 19.60 -2.62
CA GLU A 358 -38.12 20.94 -2.62
C GLU A 358 -37.23 21.94 -3.38
N THR A 359 -37.80 22.62 -4.38
CA THR A 359 -37.19 23.71 -5.15
C THR A 359 -38.01 24.99 -4.99
N PRO A 360 -37.48 26.17 -5.38
CA PRO A 360 -38.25 27.42 -5.35
C PRO A 360 -39.54 27.37 -6.16
N ASP A 361 -39.57 26.57 -7.23
CA ASP A 361 -40.68 26.48 -8.19
C ASP A 361 -41.64 25.31 -7.92
N GLY A 362 -41.39 24.52 -6.87
CA GLY A 362 -42.22 23.38 -6.48
C GLY A 362 -41.41 22.15 -6.11
N LEU A 363 -42.03 20.97 -6.19
CA LEU A 363 -41.35 19.70 -5.93
C LEU A 363 -40.77 19.15 -7.24
N CYS A 364 -39.48 18.80 -7.25
CA CYS A 364 -38.79 18.17 -8.37
C CYS A 364 -38.33 16.76 -7.98
N ALA A 365 -38.56 15.76 -8.84
CA ALA A 365 -38.04 14.42 -8.60
C ALA A 365 -36.50 14.43 -8.69
N VAL A 366 -35.81 13.70 -7.80
CA VAL A 366 -34.35 13.74 -7.70
C VAL A 366 -33.64 13.35 -9.00
N GLU A 367 -34.22 12.42 -9.77
CA GLU A 367 -33.72 11.99 -11.08
C GLU A 367 -33.82 13.05 -12.18
N ASN A 368 -34.62 14.11 -11.96
CA ASN A 368 -34.80 15.21 -12.91
C ASN A 368 -33.97 16.45 -12.55
N ILE A 369 -33.24 16.43 -11.44
CA ILE A 369 -32.40 17.55 -10.99
C ILE A 369 -31.08 17.54 -11.77
N THR A 370 -30.70 18.71 -12.26
CA THR A 370 -29.46 18.93 -13.02
C THR A 370 -28.57 19.97 -12.36
N ILE A 371 -27.29 19.99 -12.74
CA ILE A 371 -26.34 21.00 -12.25
C ILE A 371 -26.84 22.40 -12.64
N GLY A 372 -26.84 23.31 -11.67
CA GLY A 372 -27.34 24.67 -11.83
C GLY A 372 -28.77 24.87 -11.32
N ASP A 373 -29.56 23.79 -11.18
CA ASP A 373 -30.90 23.89 -10.61
C ASP A 373 -30.85 24.38 -9.15
N LEU A 374 -31.86 25.15 -8.74
CA LEU A 374 -31.97 25.64 -7.37
C LEU A 374 -32.76 24.64 -6.52
N VAL A 375 -32.21 24.26 -5.38
CA VAL A 375 -32.93 23.50 -4.34
C VAL A 375 -33.10 24.35 -3.09
N MET A 376 -34.19 24.13 -2.36
CA MET A 376 -34.39 24.75 -1.06
C MET A 376 -33.48 24.05 -0.04
N THR A 377 -32.67 24.85 0.66
CA THR A 377 -31.83 24.40 1.78
C THR A 377 -32.35 24.99 3.08
N TYR A 378 -32.20 24.29 4.19
CA TYR A 378 -32.61 24.73 5.52
C TYR A 378 -31.39 25.23 6.32
N ASP A 379 -31.47 26.44 6.85
CA ASP A 379 -30.47 26.98 7.78
C ASP A 379 -30.95 26.78 9.23
N PRO A 380 -30.28 25.94 10.02
CA PRO A 380 -30.70 25.64 11.38
C PRO A 380 -30.50 26.81 12.35
N GLN A 381 -29.61 27.78 12.03
CA GLN A 381 -29.37 28.95 12.88
C GLN A 381 -30.47 29.99 12.72
N THR A 382 -30.90 30.23 11.48
CA THR A 382 -31.93 31.23 11.17
C THR A 382 -33.34 30.63 11.06
N GLN A 383 -33.46 29.30 11.03
CA GLN A 383 -34.69 28.53 10.80
C GLN A 383 -35.42 28.90 9.51
N LYS A 384 -34.68 29.38 8.50
CA LYS A 384 -35.22 29.80 7.21
C LYS A 384 -34.77 28.87 6.10
N LYS A 385 -35.62 28.76 5.08
CA LYS A 385 -35.25 28.10 3.82
C LYS A 385 -34.58 29.10 2.88
N ILE A 386 -33.50 28.69 2.24
CA ILE A 386 -32.71 29.50 1.31
C ILE A 386 -32.43 28.66 0.06
N ALA A 387 -32.72 29.22 -1.12
CA ALA A 387 -32.41 28.56 -2.39
C ALA A 387 -30.89 28.52 -2.61
N ARG A 388 -30.35 27.35 -2.97
CA ARG A 388 -28.93 27.18 -3.35
C ARG A 388 -28.82 26.38 -4.64
N PRO A 389 -27.85 26.71 -5.52
CA PRO A 389 -27.63 25.95 -6.74
C PRO A 389 -27.00 24.59 -6.44
N ILE A 390 -27.45 23.59 -7.18
CA ILE A 390 -26.81 22.29 -7.28
C ILE A 390 -25.52 22.44 -8.08
N THR A 391 -24.42 21.99 -7.50
CA THR A 391 -23.08 22.04 -8.09
C THR A 391 -22.64 20.69 -8.64
N TRP A 392 -23.29 19.60 -8.23
CA TRP A 392 -23.01 18.26 -8.73
C TRP A 392 -24.22 17.34 -8.55
N VAL A 393 -24.40 16.43 -9.50
CA VAL A 393 -25.39 15.36 -9.48
C VAL A 393 -24.70 14.07 -9.89
N GLY A 394 -24.96 12.98 -9.17
CA GLY A 394 -24.46 11.64 -9.52
C GLY A 394 -25.54 10.59 -9.34
N HIS A 395 -25.53 9.56 -10.18
CA HIS A 395 -26.47 8.45 -10.07
C HIS A 395 -25.79 7.09 -10.29
N LYS A 396 -26.41 6.01 -9.82
CA LYS A 396 -25.98 4.62 -10.08
C LYS A 396 -27.15 3.65 -9.84
N ASN A 397 -26.95 2.40 -10.23
CA ASN A 397 -27.87 1.30 -9.96
C ASN A 397 -27.31 0.40 -8.83
N LYS A 398 -28.18 -0.08 -7.93
CA LYS A 398 -27.84 -1.02 -6.85
C LYS A 398 -28.57 -2.34 -7.05
N THR A 399 -27.84 -3.44 -6.90
CA THR A 399 -28.39 -4.78 -6.69
C THR A 399 -28.07 -5.28 -5.28
N VAL A 400 -29.09 -5.75 -4.57
CA VAL A 400 -28.99 -6.23 -3.18
C VAL A 400 -28.30 -7.60 -3.10
N ASN A 401 -27.39 -7.77 -2.14
CA ASN A 401 -26.79 -9.06 -1.80
C ASN A 401 -27.53 -9.74 -0.64
N THR A 402 -28.42 -10.68 -0.98
CA THR A 402 -29.28 -11.36 0.01
C THR A 402 -28.57 -12.32 0.95
N ASN A 403 -27.26 -12.55 0.77
CA ASN A 403 -26.46 -13.43 1.64
C ASN A 403 -25.90 -12.69 2.89
N LEU A 404 -26.02 -11.36 2.92
CA LEU A 404 -25.56 -10.53 4.02
C LEU A 404 -26.72 -10.17 4.97
N THR A 405 -26.37 -9.58 6.12
CA THR A 405 -27.34 -8.99 7.05
C THR A 405 -28.10 -7.84 6.37
N LYS A 406 -29.32 -7.53 6.82
CA LYS A 406 -30.18 -6.52 6.14
C LYS A 406 -29.48 -5.16 5.99
N ASP A 407 -28.69 -4.78 6.98
CA ASP A 407 -27.93 -3.53 7.04
C ASP A 407 -26.71 -3.50 6.11
N ASP A 408 -26.14 -4.66 5.76
CA ASP A 408 -24.98 -4.80 4.86
C ASP A 408 -25.38 -5.29 3.45
N ALA A 409 -26.58 -5.83 3.27
CA ALA A 409 -27.10 -6.37 2.01
C ALA A 409 -27.37 -5.30 0.95
N GLY A 410 -27.40 -4.02 1.34
CA GLY A 410 -27.72 -2.90 0.46
C GLY A 410 -29.21 -2.71 0.19
N TYR A 411 -30.10 -3.20 1.06
CA TYR A 411 -31.52 -2.88 0.98
C TYR A 411 -31.76 -1.37 1.25
N PRO A 412 -32.68 -0.72 0.53
CA PRO A 412 -33.07 0.64 0.88
C PRO A 412 -33.86 0.63 2.18
N VAL A 413 -33.76 1.73 2.93
CA VAL A 413 -34.57 2.00 4.09
C VAL A 413 -35.79 2.82 3.66
N ARG A 414 -36.98 2.28 3.93
CA ARG A 414 -38.25 2.98 3.75
C ARG A 414 -38.65 3.66 5.04
N VAL A 415 -38.90 4.96 4.96
CA VAL A 415 -39.49 5.79 6.02
C VAL A 415 -40.91 6.10 5.59
N LEU A 416 -41.90 5.52 6.27
CA LEU A 416 -43.31 5.68 5.89
C LEU A 416 -43.78 7.13 6.05
N LYS A 417 -44.79 7.52 5.25
CA LYS A 417 -45.50 8.79 5.45
C LYS A 417 -45.93 8.94 6.91
N ASN A 418 -45.76 10.15 7.46
CA ASN A 418 -46.06 10.52 8.86
C ASN A 418 -45.18 9.84 9.95
N ALA A 419 -44.15 9.08 9.57
CA ALA A 419 -43.33 8.34 10.53
C ALA A 419 -42.60 9.28 11.51
N LEU A 420 -42.09 10.42 11.04
CA LEU A 420 -41.22 11.31 11.81
C LEU A 420 -42.01 12.40 12.52
N ALA A 421 -42.96 13.02 11.82
CA ALA A 421 -43.91 14.00 12.36
C ALA A 421 -45.19 14.01 11.51
N ASP A 422 -46.18 14.82 11.88
CA ASP A 422 -47.43 14.90 11.11
C ASP A 422 -47.12 15.43 9.70
N ASN A 423 -47.48 14.65 8.69
CA ASN A 423 -47.13 14.89 7.28
C ASN A 423 -45.62 14.94 6.99
N ILE A 424 -44.77 14.30 7.84
CA ILE A 424 -43.33 14.16 7.62
C ILE A 424 -42.89 12.69 7.84
N PRO A 425 -42.34 12.03 6.81
CA PRO A 425 -42.38 12.40 5.40
C PRO A 425 -43.82 12.65 4.90
N ASN A 426 -43.99 13.47 3.86
CA ASN A 426 -45.30 13.77 3.26
C ASN A 426 -45.80 12.66 2.30
N LYS A 427 -44.88 11.75 1.92
CA LYS A 427 -45.06 10.45 1.26
C LYS A 427 -43.95 9.52 1.72
N ASP A 428 -44.06 8.22 1.48
CA ASP A 428 -42.97 7.29 1.81
C ASP A 428 -41.65 7.73 1.16
N LEU A 429 -40.63 7.92 1.99
CA LEU A 429 -39.28 8.28 1.59
C LEU A 429 -38.42 7.02 1.52
N LEU A 430 -37.67 6.87 0.43
CA LEU A 430 -36.75 5.76 0.20
C LEU A 430 -35.33 6.28 0.07
N ILE A 431 -34.47 5.83 0.98
CA ILE A 431 -33.07 6.25 1.07
C ILE A 431 -32.18 5.05 1.41
N THR A 432 -30.89 5.15 1.16
CA THR A 432 -29.93 4.12 1.58
C THR A 432 -29.69 4.16 3.09
N SER A 433 -29.11 3.09 3.65
CA SER A 433 -28.97 2.87 5.10
C SER A 433 -28.12 3.92 5.83
N GLU A 434 -27.14 4.50 5.14
CA GLU A 434 -26.22 5.49 5.72
C GLU A 434 -26.65 6.93 5.44
N HIS A 435 -27.77 7.14 4.73
CA HIS A 435 -28.29 8.48 4.50
C HIS A 435 -28.76 9.14 5.79
N CYS A 436 -28.27 10.35 6.07
CA CYS A 436 -28.58 11.04 7.31
C CYS A 436 -29.85 11.89 7.22
N LEU A 437 -30.66 11.76 8.26
CA LEU A 437 -31.79 12.62 8.55
C LEU A 437 -31.37 13.66 9.60
N PHE A 438 -31.91 14.88 9.51
CA PHE A 438 -31.56 15.97 10.41
C PHE A 438 -32.55 16.06 11.58
N PHE A 439 -32.03 15.95 12.81
CA PHE A 439 -32.79 16.06 14.05
C PHE A 439 -32.01 16.89 15.08
N ASP A 440 -32.67 17.85 15.73
CA ASP A 440 -32.13 18.61 16.87
C ASP A 440 -30.70 19.13 16.67
N GLY A 441 -30.42 19.64 15.46
CA GLY A 441 -29.11 20.20 15.12
C GLY A 441 -28.05 19.18 14.72
N LYS A 442 -28.41 17.91 14.51
CA LYS A 442 -27.47 16.81 14.20
C LYS A 442 -27.95 15.96 13.04
N PHE A 443 -27.01 15.34 12.34
CA PHE A 443 -27.28 14.31 11.34
C PHE A 443 -27.24 12.93 11.99
N ILE A 444 -28.26 12.11 11.72
CA ILE A 444 -28.38 10.73 12.21
C ILE A 444 -28.60 9.80 11.03
N PRO A 445 -27.74 8.78 10.82
CA PRO A 445 -27.94 7.79 9.77
C PRO A 445 -29.27 7.05 9.96
N VAL A 446 -30.05 6.93 8.89
CA VAL A 446 -31.41 6.36 8.97
C VAL A 446 -31.43 4.91 9.48
N ARG A 447 -30.38 4.11 9.24
CA ARG A 447 -30.28 2.74 9.79
C ARG A 447 -30.41 2.69 11.29
N MET A 448 -29.96 3.73 12.00
CA MET A 448 -30.04 3.77 13.45
C MET A 448 -31.47 4.02 13.95
N LEU A 449 -32.35 4.47 13.07
CA LEU A 449 -33.77 4.75 13.33
C LEU A 449 -34.70 3.61 12.89
N VAL A 450 -34.16 2.52 12.35
CA VAL A 450 -34.93 1.36 11.86
C VAL A 450 -35.64 0.65 13.02
N ASN A 451 -36.96 0.84 13.10
CA ASN A 451 -37.79 0.24 14.14
C ASN A 451 -38.57 -1.00 13.67
N GLY A 452 -38.53 -1.33 12.38
CA GLY A 452 -39.22 -2.49 11.81
C GLY A 452 -40.71 -2.26 11.50
N TYR A 453 -41.25 -1.08 11.82
CA TYR A 453 -42.65 -0.70 11.65
C TYR A 453 -42.78 0.48 10.67
N SER A 454 -42.49 1.69 11.15
CA SER A 454 -42.58 2.93 10.36
C SER A 454 -41.28 3.25 9.62
N ILE A 455 -40.16 2.66 10.04
CA ILE A 455 -38.86 2.75 9.38
C ILE A 455 -38.26 1.36 9.31
N PHE A 456 -38.04 0.84 8.10
CA PHE A 456 -37.56 -0.53 7.89
C PHE A 456 -36.78 -0.71 6.60
N TYR A 457 -35.90 -1.71 6.58
CA TYR A 457 -35.26 -2.20 5.35
C TYR A 457 -36.32 -2.84 4.44
N ASP A 458 -36.54 -2.24 3.27
CA ASP A 458 -37.54 -2.74 2.32
C ASP A 458 -36.98 -3.92 1.51
N THR A 459 -37.18 -5.12 2.05
CA THR A 459 -36.71 -6.37 1.42
C THR A 459 -37.42 -6.75 0.12
N THR A 460 -38.48 -6.02 -0.25
CA THR A 460 -39.19 -6.25 -1.52
C THR A 460 -38.45 -5.62 -2.70
N ILE A 461 -37.59 -4.62 -2.45
CA ILE A 461 -36.78 -3.93 -3.46
C ILE A 461 -35.39 -4.58 -3.49
N LYS A 462 -35.06 -5.23 -4.62
CA LYS A 462 -33.77 -5.91 -4.82
C LYS A 462 -32.87 -5.22 -5.85
N ASN A 463 -33.44 -4.36 -6.68
CA ASN A 463 -32.75 -3.54 -7.66
C ASN A 463 -33.38 -2.14 -7.67
N TYR A 464 -32.57 -1.09 -7.65
CA TYR A 464 -33.06 0.28 -7.69
C TYR A 464 -32.00 1.25 -8.21
N ASP A 465 -32.46 2.34 -8.83
CA ASP A 465 -31.61 3.48 -9.17
C ASP A 465 -31.61 4.48 -8.03
N TYR A 466 -30.45 5.08 -7.80
CA TYR A 466 -30.27 6.06 -6.74
C TYR A 466 -29.41 7.23 -7.18
N TYR A 467 -29.64 8.36 -6.52
CA TYR A 467 -29.16 9.68 -6.91
C TYR A 467 -28.58 10.43 -5.72
N HIS A 468 -27.61 11.28 -6.02
CA HIS A 468 -27.04 12.29 -5.13
C HIS A 468 -27.10 13.66 -5.76
N ILE A 469 -27.29 14.66 -4.91
CA ILE A 469 -27.24 16.06 -5.27
C ILE A 469 -26.38 16.82 -4.26
N GLU A 470 -25.43 17.59 -4.76
CA GLU A 470 -24.52 18.41 -3.95
C GLU A 470 -24.78 19.89 -4.19
N THR A 471 -24.73 20.68 -3.13
CA THR A 471 -24.63 22.14 -3.18
C THR A 471 -23.21 22.61 -2.86
N GLN A 472 -22.85 23.84 -3.24
CA GLN A 472 -21.49 24.38 -3.06
C GLN A 472 -20.91 24.17 -1.64
N LYS A 473 -21.71 24.45 -0.60
CA LYS A 473 -21.45 24.03 0.78
C LYS A 473 -22.35 22.85 1.12
N HIS A 474 -21.89 21.94 1.98
CA HIS A 474 -22.77 20.90 2.50
C HIS A 474 -23.99 21.57 3.15
N SER A 475 -25.19 21.09 2.83
CA SER A 475 -26.45 21.73 3.22
C SER A 475 -27.43 20.71 3.77
N ILE A 476 -28.38 21.19 4.58
CA ILE A 476 -29.61 20.45 4.88
C ILE A 476 -30.60 20.76 3.76
N ILE A 477 -31.14 19.74 3.11
CA ILE A 477 -32.14 19.85 2.04
C ILE A 477 -33.47 19.25 2.49
N ILE A 478 -34.52 19.43 1.69
CA ILE A 478 -35.85 18.90 1.99
C ILE A 478 -36.24 17.87 0.94
N ALA A 479 -36.32 16.60 1.35
CA ALA A 479 -36.69 15.45 0.52
C ALA A 479 -37.97 14.79 1.05
N ASP A 480 -39.02 14.71 0.24
CA ASP A 480 -40.36 14.24 0.62
C ASP A 480 -40.87 14.87 1.93
N GLY A 481 -40.58 16.18 2.12
CA GLY A 481 -40.94 16.95 3.31
C GLY A 481 -40.02 16.73 4.53
N THR A 482 -39.00 15.89 4.41
CA THR A 482 -38.06 15.54 5.49
C THR A 482 -36.75 16.31 5.34
N LEU A 483 -36.20 16.81 6.45
CA LEU A 483 -34.87 17.43 6.46
C LEU A 483 -33.78 16.34 6.38
N THR A 484 -32.99 16.36 5.32
CA THR A 484 -31.92 15.39 5.06
C THR A 484 -30.63 16.11 4.69
N GLU A 485 -29.54 15.36 4.59
CA GLU A 485 -28.29 15.91 4.08
C GLU A 485 -28.28 16.02 2.53
N SER A 486 -27.55 17.00 2.01
CA SER A 486 -27.04 16.98 0.63
C SER A 486 -25.83 16.05 0.54
N TYR A 487 -25.27 15.82 -0.64
CA TYR A 487 -24.02 15.06 -0.73
C TYR A 487 -22.81 15.84 -0.15
N LEU A 488 -22.06 15.18 0.74
CA LEU A 488 -20.76 15.63 1.24
C LEU A 488 -19.66 14.86 0.51
N ASP A 489 -18.87 15.58 -0.28
CA ASP A 489 -17.76 14.98 -1.04
C ASP A 489 -16.57 14.66 -0.13
N THR A 490 -16.58 13.47 0.47
CA THR A 490 -15.47 12.92 1.24
C THR A 490 -14.49 12.13 0.37
N GLY A 491 -14.44 12.39 -0.94
CA GLY A 491 -13.50 11.74 -1.88
C GLY A 491 -14.11 10.61 -2.71
N ASN A 492 -15.40 10.32 -2.55
CA ASN A 492 -16.10 9.21 -3.20
C ASN A 492 -16.86 9.60 -4.48
N ARG A 493 -16.71 10.82 -5.04
CA ARG A 493 -17.47 11.23 -6.25
C ARG A 493 -17.19 10.36 -7.48
N HIS A 494 -16.00 9.78 -7.58
CA HIS A 494 -15.55 8.98 -8.73
C HIS A 494 -16.39 7.71 -8.96
N VAL A 495 -17.22 7.31 -8.00
CA VAL A 495 -17.98 6.05 -8.01
C VAL A 495 -19.36 6.16 -8.70
N PHE A 496 -19.76 7.37 -9.11
CA PHE A 496 -21.07 7.69 -9.68
C PHE A 496 -21.01 8.01 -11.18
N ASN A 497 -22.07 7.67 -11.91
CA ASN A 497 -22.25 8.13 -13.28
C ASN A 497 -22.58 9.63 -13.29
N ILE A 498 -22.02 10.37 -14.26
CA ILE A 498 -22.26 11.80 -14.47
C ILE A 498 -23.07 11.97 -15.76
N ASP A 499 -24.28 12.50 -15.66
CA ASP A 499 -25.08 12.86 -16.83
C ASP A 499 -24.66 14.25 -17.34
N GLN A 500 -23.53 14.35 -18.06
CA GLN A 500 -23.27 15.36 -19.13
C GLN A 500 -21.83 15.39 -19.68
N LYS A 501 -21.71 15.88 -20.94
CA LYS A 501 -20.50 15.97 -21.80
C LYS A 501 -19.57 17.17 -21.53
N ILE A 502 -19.58 17.75 -20.33
CA ILE A 502 -18.76 18.92 -19.99
C ILE A 502 -17.72 18.52 -18.95
N ILE A 503 -16.45 18.43 -19.37
CA ILE A 503 -15.30 18.37 -18.47
C ILE A 503 -15.14 19.78 -17.89
N GLN A 504 -15.90 20.09 -16.84
CA GLN A 504 -15.64 21.25 -15.99
C GLN A 504 -14.78 20.76 -14.83
N VAL A 505 -13.50 21.14 -14.85
CA VAL A 505 -12.53 20.84 -13.79
C VAL A 505 -12.94 21.60 -12.53
N TYR A 506 -13.85 21.04 -11.74
CA TYR A 506 -14.10 21.50 -10.38
C TYR A 506 -13.05 20.88 -9.46
N LEU A 507 -11.98 21.65 -9.22
CA LEU A 507 -11.00 21.42 -8.16
C LEU A 507 -11.69 21.61 -6.79
N ASN A 508 -12.55 20.67 -6.39
CA ASN A 508 -13.12 20.69 -5.05
C ASN A 508 -12.21 19.90 -4.11
N LYS A 509 -11.75 20.56 -3.05
CA LYS A 509 -11.04 19.93 -1.93
C LYS A 509 -11.94 18.86 -1.30
N VAL A 510 -11.41 17.66 -1.06
CA VAL A 510 -12.07 16.61 -0.28
C VAL A 510 -12.49 17.17 1.08
N LYS A 511 -13.76 16.98 1.44
CA LYS A 511 -14.39 17.50 2.65
C LYS A 511 -14.39 16.43 3.75
N SER A 512 -14.58 16.86 4.99
CA SER A 512 -14.79 16.02 6.16
C SER A 512 -16.11 16.39 6.85
N TRP A 513 -16.52 15.63 7.86
CA TRP A 513 -17.68 16.00 8.68
C TRP A 513 -17.51 17.33 9.44
N ASN A 514 -16.30 17.89 9.52
CA ASN A 514 -16.09 19.26 10.01
C ASN A 514 -16.60 20.33 9.02
N ASP A 515 -16.77 19.97 7.75
CA ASP A 515 -17.29 20.83 6.69
C ASP A 515 -18.81 20.67 6.50
N ALA A 516 -19.45 19.80 7.30
CA ALA A 516 -20.87 19.48 7.19
C ALA A 516 -21.78 20.61 7.74
N ALA A 517 -23.00 20.71 7.20
CA ALA A 517 -24.02 21.66 7.67
C ALA A 517 -24.42 21.49 9.15
N ALA A 518 -24.22 20.29 9.68
CA ALA A 518 -24.47 19.90 11.05
C ALA A 518 -23.55 18.73 11.43
N PRO A 519 -23.23 18.54 12.72
CA PRO A 519 -22.43 17.41 13.16
C PRO A 519 -23.17 16.07 12.98
N LEU A 520 -22.44 15.04 12.54
CA LEU A 520 -22.89 13.65 12.59
C LEU A 520 -22.95 13.17 14.04
N THR A 521 -23.99 12.40 14.40
CA THR A 521 -24.04 11.71 15.69
C THR A 521 -24.51 10.28 15.54
N VAL A 522 -23.85 9.40 16.29
CA VAL A 522 -24.18 7.98 16.44
C VAL A 522 -24.24 7.58 17.91
N SER A 523 -24.27 8.55 18.82
CA SER A 523 -24.29 8.26 20.26
C SER A 523 -25.68 7.82 20.69
N LYS A 524 -25.72 6.75 21.49
CA LYS A 524 -26.97 6.20 22.04
C LYS A 524 -27.80 7.28 22.73
N GLU A 525 -27.18 8.14 23.52
CA GLU A 525 -27.84 9.17 24.32
C GLU A 525 -28.58 10.20 23.46
N CYS A 526 -28.11 10.44 22.23
CA CYS A 526 -28.78 11.32 21.27
C CYS A 526 -29.81 10.57 20.42
N VAL A 527 -29.49 9.36 19.95
CA VAL A 527 -30.30 8.65 18.96
C VAL A 527 -31.48 7.91 19.59
N GLU A 528 -31.30 7.30 20.76
CA GLU A 528 -32.33 6.50 21.42
C GLU A 528 -33.60 7.31 21.75
N PRO A 529 -33.55 8.54 22.29
CA PRO A 529 -34.76 9.33 22.53
C PRO A 529 -35.56 9.62 21.25
N ILE A 530 -34.88 9.90 20.14
CA ILE A 530 -35.51 10.17 18.84
C ILE A 530 -36.15 8.89 18.30
N TYR A 531 -35.43 7.77 18.34
CA TYR A 531 -35.95 6.45 18.00
C TYR A 531 -37.24 6.14 18.79
N GLN A 532 -37.22 6.32 20.12
CA GLN A 532 -38.37 6.05 20.98
C GLN A 532 -39.54 7.01 20.70
N ASN A 533 -39.27 8.28 20.36
CA ASN A 533 -40.30 9.22 19.94
C ASN A 533 -40.99 8.75 18.67
N ILE A 534 -40.23 8.30 17.66
CA ILE A 534 -40.77 7.74 16.41
C ILE A 534 -41.61 6.49 16.71
N VAL A 535 -41.14 5.58 17.56
CA VAL A 535 -41.87 4.37 17.94
C VAL A 535 -43.18 4.71 18.67
N ARG A 536 -43.20 5.68 19.59
CA ARG A 536 -44.42 6.07 20.32
C ARG A 536 -45.52 6.62 19.41
N ARG A 537 -45.17 7.16 18.24
CA ARG A 537 -46.14 7.63 17.23
C ARG A 537 -46.95 6.50 16.59
N ILE A 538 -46.57 5.23 16.78
CA ILE A 538 -47.12 4.05 16.09
C ILE A 538 -48.41 3.49 16.77
N GLN A 539 -48.98 4.13 17.79
CA GLN A 539 -50.14 3.56 18.51
C GLN A 539 -51.43 3.49 17.65
N CYS A 540 -51.79 2.28 17.20
CA CYS A 540 -53.06 1.56 17.47
C CYS A 540 -53.59 0.62 16.37
N HIS A 541 -52.94 0.40 15.22
CA HIS A 541 -53.43 -0.62 14.27
C HIS A 541 -52.33 -1.45 13.58
N THR A 542 -52.21 -2.68 14.06
CA THR A 542 -52.09 -3.91 13.26
C THR A 542 -50.85 -4.12 12.39
N LEU A 543 -49.64 -4.19 12.96
CA LEU A 543 -48.53 -4.84 12.24
C LEU A 543 -47.67 -5.67 13.21
N LYS A 544 -47.54 -6.98 12.92
CA LYS A 544 -46.59 -7.88 13.57
C LYS A 544 -45.18 -7.50 13.11
N ASN A 545 -44.24 -7.37 14.04
CA ASN A 545 -42.82 -7.24 13.72
C ASN A 545 -42.30 -8.58 13.19
N GLN A 546 -41.32 -8.56 12.28
CA GLN A 546 -40.55 -9.77 11.95
C GLN A 546 -39.53 -10.13 13.05
N ASN A 547 -39.19 -9.19 13.94
CA ASN A 547 -38.20 -9.38 15.01
C ASN A 547 -38.81 -9.73 16.38
N ASP A 548 -40.14 -9.75 16.54
CA ASP A 548 -40.80 -10.08 17.82
C ASP A 548 -40.60 -11.56 18.23
N ASP A 549 -40.06 -12.39 17.34
CA ASP A 549 -39.79 -13.82 17.55
C ASP A 549 -38.34 -14.12 17.99
N LEU A 550 -37.48 -13.10 18.17
CA LEU A 550 -36.09 -13.30 18.58
C LEU A 550 -36.00 -13.50 20.10
N GLU A 551 -35.67 -14.73 20.52
CA GLU A 551 -35.42 -15.04 21.93
C GLU A 551 -34.04 -14.50 22.33
N ILE A 552 -34.01 -13.57 23.30
CA ILE A 552 -32.78 -12.97 23.83
C ILE A 552 -32.40 -13.65 25.15
N THR A 553 -31.13 -13.96 25.32
CA THR A 553 -30.59 -14.55 26.56
C THR A 553 -29.38 -13.77 27.09
N LYS A 554 -29.17 -13.87 28.40
CA LYS A 554 -27.94 -13.43 29.09
C LYS A 554 -26.92 -14.56 29.24
N ASP A 555 -27.29 -15.79 28.88
CA ASP A 555 -26.37 -16.92 28.91
C ASP A 555 -25.38 -16.84 27.73
N ASP A 556 -24.10 -16.70 28.05
CA ASP A 556 -23.01 -16.62 27.09
C ASP A 556 -22.62 -17.99 26.48
N ASP A 557 -23.14 -19.11 26.99
CA ASP A 557 -22.68 -20.48 26.67
C ASP A 557 -21.15 -20.62 26.76
N LEU A 558 -20.50 -19.87 27.66
CA LEU A 558 -19.03 -19.77 27.69
C LEU A 558 -18.41 -21.11 28.06
N HIS A 559 -17.57 -21.64 27.17
CA HIS A 559 -16.81 -22.86 27.36
C HIS A 559 -15.46 -22.79 26.64
N LEU A 560 -14.58 -23.75 26.92
CA LEU A 560 -13.28 -23.83 26.25
C LEU A 560 -13.22 -25.03 25.30
N ILE A 561 -12.48 -24.89 24.22
CA ILE A 561 -12.04 -26.02 23.39
C ILE A 561 -10.51 -26.01 23.38
N THR A 562 -9.87 -27.09 23.81
CA THR A 562 -8.40 -27.16 23.79
C THR A 562 -7.88 -27.22 22.35
N ASN A 563 -6.58 -26.97 22.16
CA ASN A 563 -5.91 -27.19 20.87
C ASN A 563 -6.02 -28.62 20.34
N GLN A 564 -6.39 -29.60 21.19
CA GLN A 564 -6.62 -30.99 20.81
C GLN A 564 -8.12 -31.30 20.54
N GLY A 565 -8.98 -30.28 20.54
CA GLY A 565 -10.41 -30.43 20.29
C GLY A 565 -11.24 -30.88 21.49
N ILE A 566 -10.67 -30.93 22.70
CA ILE A 566 -11.40 -31.34 23.91
C ILE A 566 -12.28 -30.18 24.37
N VAL A 567 -13.58 -30.42 24.48
CA VAL A 567 -14.57 -29.44 24.97
C VAL A 567 -14.62 -29.46 26.50
N ILE A 568 -14.49 -28.30 27.14
CA ILE A 568 -14.49 -28.12 28.59
C ILE A 568 -15.63 -27.16 28.96
N THR A 569 -16.74 -27.72 29.44
CA THR A 569 -17.94 -26.98 29.85
C THR A 569 -18.03 -26.78 31.36
N LYS A 570 -17.40 -27.68 32.15
CA LYS A 570 -17.41 -27.60 33.61
C LYS A 570 -16.53 -26.43 34.07
N LYS A 571 -17.17 -25.43 34.65
CA LYS A 571 -16.56 -24.19 35.16
C LYS A 571 -17.07 -23.87 36.56
N THR A 572 -16.24 -23.22 37.37
CA THR A 572 -16.65 -22.60 38.64
C THR A 572 -16.69 -21.10 38.45
N ILE A 573 -17.71 -20.44 38.97
CA ILE A 573 -17.89 -18.99 38.87
C ILE A 573 -17.75 -18.40 40.28
N SER A 574 -16.86 -17.43 40.46
CA SER A 574 -16.73 -16.69 41.72
C SER A 574 -17.64 -15.47 41.76
N ALA A 575 -17.80 -14.86 42.94
CA ALA A 575 -18.61 -13.64 43.12
C ALA A 575 -18.12 -12.45 42.26
N ASP A 576 -16.83 -12.40 41.90
CA ASP A 576 -16.20 -11.31 41.14
C ASP A 576 -16.22 -11.54 39.61
N LYS A 577 -17.18 -12.32 39.10
CA LYS A 577 -17.29 -12.70 37.68
C LYS A 577 -16.02 -13.36 37.10
N LYS A 578 -15.21 -14.01 37.94
CA LYS A 578 -14.08 -14.84 37.50
C LYS A 578 -14.58 -16.25 37.24
N VAL A 579 -14.34 -16.74 36.02
CA VAL A 579 -14.74 -18.05 35.54
C VAL A 579 -13.49 -18.93 35.45
N THR A 580 -13.47 -20.01 36.23
CA THR A 580 -12.33 -20.93 36.30
C THR A 580 -12.64 -22.27 35.65
N PHE A 581 -11.78 -22.66 34.70
CA PHE A 581 -11.81 -23.95 34.00
C PHE A 581 -10.63 -24.82 34.43
N THR A 582 -10.89 -26.11 34.62
CA THR A 582 -9.81 -27.10 34.80
C THR A 582 -9.41 -27.64 33.43
N ILE A 583 -8.14 -27.46 33.04
CA ILE A 583 -7.65 -27.85 31.70
C ILE A 583 -6.58 -28.96 31.81
N PRO A 584 -6.47 -29.85 30.81
CA PRO A 584 -5.42 -30.87 30.78
C PRO A 584 -4.02 -30.26 30.90
N ALA A 585 -3.11 -30.94 31.61
CA ALA A 585 -1.75 -30.46 31.85
C ALA A 585 -0.95 -30.18 30.56
N THR A 586 -1.26 -30.91 29.48
CA THR A 586 -0.63 -30.79 28.15
C THR A 586 -1.16 -29.64 27.30
N THR A 587 -2.18 -28.90 27.75
CA THR A 587 -2.80 -27.82 26.99
C THR A 587 -1.81 -26.66 26.81
N THR A 588 -1.59 -26.26 25.55
CA THR A 588 -0.73 -25.14 25.13
C THR A 588 -1.51 -23.96 24.55
N GLY A 589 -2.83 -24.08 24.47
CA GLY A 589 -3.72 -23.04 23.97
C GLY A 589 -5.16 -23.51 24.05
N VAL A 590 -6.08 -22.56 24.17
CA VAL A 590 -7.52 -22.81 24.22
C VAL A 590 -8.25 -21.86 23.30
N TRP A 591 -9.35 -22.33 22.73
CA TRP A 591 -10.37 -21.49 22.13
C TRP A 591 -11.41 -21.17 23.20
N ILE A 592 -11.60 -19.88 23.46
CA ILE A 592 -12.71 -19.33 24.24
C ILE A 592 -13.91 -19.27 23.31
N ILE A 593 -14.93 -20.09 23.59
CA ILE A 593 -16.16 -20.14 22.81
C ILE A 593 -17.28 -19.50 23.62
N SER A 594 -18.04 -18.63 22.99
CA SER A 594 -19.26 -18.05 23.54
C SER A 594 -20.27 -17.85 22.43
N ARG A 595 -21.53 -17.60 22.79
CA ARG A 595 -22.46 -16.92 21.88
C ARG A 595 -21.87 -15.58 21.48
N SER A 596 -22.21 -15.11 20.28
CA SER A 596 -21.92 -13.75 19.84
C SER A 596 -23.12 -13.15 19.12
N SER A 597 -23.33 -11.86 19.30
CA SER A 597 -24.44 -11.11 18.70
C SER A 597 -24.06 -9.64 18.58
N ARG A 598 -24.65 -8.92 17.62
CA ARG A 598 -24.37 -7.51 17.41
C ARG A 598 -25.18 -6.66 18.40
N PRO A 599 -24.57 -5.68 19.09
CA PRO A 599 -25.29 -4.75 19.97
C PRO A 599 -26.50 -4.08 19.30
N CYS A 600 -26.37 -3.69 18.03
CA CYS A 600 -27.46 -3.12 17.24
C CYS A 600 -28.67 -4.07 17.04
N ASP A 601 -28.48 -5.38 17.09
CA ASP A 601 -29.56 -6.36 16.95
C ASP A 601 -30.24 -6.70 18.29
N VAL A 602 -29.50 -6.65 19.41
CA VAL A 602 -29.98 -7.10 20.73
C VAL A 602 -30.44 -5.98 21.65
N ILE A 603 -29.85 -4.78 21.52
CA ILE A 603 -30.25 -3.60 22.30
C ILE A 603 -31.24 -2.76 21.48
N GLY A 604 -30.95 -2.60 20.18
CA GLY A 604 -31.76 -1.84 19.24
C GLY A 604 -30.90 -1.11 18.20
N SER A 605 -31.50 -0.77 17.06
CA SER A 605 -30.81 -0.14 15.92
C SER A 605 -30.12 1.17 16.28
N PHE A 606 -30.59 1.86 17.32
CA PHE A 606 -30.01 3.11 17.82
C PHE A 606 -28.61 2.96 18.45
N ILE A 607 -28.05 1.74 18.44
CA ILE A 607 -26.66 1.45 18.76
C ILE A 607 -25.85 1.28 17.47
N ASP A 608 -24.75 2.02 17.35
CA ASP A 608 -23.89 2.02 16.15
C ASP A 608 -22.99 0.78 16.04
N ASP A 609 -22.69 0.13 17.18
CA ASP A 609 -21.79 -1.01 17.24
C ASP A 609 -22.40 -2.23 16.53
N ARG A 610 -21.87 -2.51 15.33
CA ARG A 610 -22.25 -3.63 14.46
C ARG A 610 -21.36 -4.87 14.62
N ARG A 611 -20.43 -4.87 15.58
CA ARG A 611 -19.49 -5.99 15.79
C ARG A 611 -20.21 -7.18 16.39
N TYR A 612 -19.84 -8.39 15.99
CA TYR A 612 -20.33 -9.61 16.65
C TYR A 612 -19.59 -9.80 17.98
N LEU A 613 -20.17 -9.31 19.08
CA LEU A 613 -19.53 -9.35 20.39
C LEU A 613 -19.88 -10.64 21.13
N GLY A 614 -18.83 -11.35 21.57
CA GLY A 614 -18.90 -12.52 22.43
C GLY A 614 -18.87 -12.14 23.90
N VAL A 615 -17.77 -12.43 24.60
CA VAL A 615 -17.53 -12.03 25.99
C VAL A 615 -16.41 -11.01 26.08
N LEU A 616 -16.53 -10.05 27.00
CA LEU A 616 -15.48 -9.07 27.28
C LEU A 616 -14.54 -9.64 28.34
N VAL A 617 -13.31 -9.96 27.95
CA VAL A 617 -12.33 -10.60 28.83
C VAL A 617 -11.37 -9.55 29.38
N GLY A 618 -11.31 -9.44 30.71
CA GLY A 618 -10.34 -8.62 31.46
C GLY A 618 -9.09 -9.43 31.81
N GLU A 619 -8.81 -9.58 33.11
CA GLU A 619 -7.69 -10.39 33.60
C GLU A 619 -7.79 -11.87 33.19
N VAL A 620 -6.67 -12.46 32.80
CA VAL A 620 -6.53 -13.90 32.57
C VAL A 620 -5.39 -14.44 33.42
N GLN A 621 -5.67 -15.52 34.15
CA GLN A 621 -4.73 -16.12 35.10
C GLN A 621 -4.67 -17.64 34.93
N LEU A 622 -3.46 -18.18 34.78
CA LEU A 622 -3.18 -19.60 34.71
C LEU A 622 -2.51 -20.06 36.00
N ASN A 623 -3.11 -21.05 36.68
CA ASN A 623 -2.53 -21.64 37.88
C ASN A 623 -2.12 -23.10 37.64
N TYR A 624 -0.99 -23.51 38.21
CA TYR A 624 -0.53 -24.90 38.24
C TYR A 624 0.19 -25.22 39.56
N GLY A 625 -0.43 -26.07 40.38
CA GLY A 625 0.02 -26.28 41.76
C GLY A 625 -0.13 -24.99 42.60
N THR A 626 0.96 -24.53 43.21
CA THR A 626 1.00 -23.28 44.01
C THR A 626 1.45 -22.05 43.20
N GLN A 627 1.74 -22.22 41.91
CA GLN A 627 2.20 -21.14 41.03
C GLN A 627 1.05 -20.55 40.22
N SER A 628 1.11 -19.24 40.03
CA SER A 628 0.09 -18.43 39.35
C SER A 628 0.77 -17.50 38.35
N HIS A 629 0.27 -17.45 37.11
CA HIS A 629 0.81 -16.66 36.03
C HIS A 629 -0.29 -15.88 35.32
N ASN A 630 -0.07 -14.58 35.10
CA ASN A 630 -0.98 -13.77 34.30
C ASN A 630 -0.70 -13.98 32.81
N ILE A 631 -1.76 -14.10 32.03
CA ILE A 631 -1.70 -14.10 30.56
C ILE A 631 -2.26 -12.76 30.10
N ASN A 632 -1.42 -11.98 29.42
CA ASN A 632 -1.79 -10.67 28.89
C ASN A 632 -1.83 -10.64 27.35
N THR A 633 -1.64 -11.79 26.68
CA THR A 633 -1.53 -11.87 25.23
C THR A 633 -2.74 -11.26 24.51
N HIS A 634 -3.96 -11.41 25.04
CA HIS A 634 -5.15 -10.78 24.47
C HIS A 634 -5.16 -9.26 24.61
N LEU A 635 -4.42 -8.70 25.57
CA LEU A 635 -4.27 -7.26 25.79
C LEU A 635 -3.07 -6.66 25.05
N THR A 636 -2.05 -7.46 24.73
CA THR A 636 -0.80 -6.96 24.14
C THR A 636 -0.68 -7.26 22.65
N GLU A 637 -1.13 -8.43 22.19
CA GLU A 637 -1.03 -8.79 20.77
C GLU A 637 -2.18 -8.17 19.99
N ILE A 638 -1.85 -7.36 18.99
CA ILE A 638 -2.87 -6.69 18.16
C ILE A 638 -3.60 -7.72 17.28
N SER A 639 -2.88 -8.71 16.74
CA SER A 639 -3.40 -9.72 15.81
C SER A 639 -3.63 -11.08 16.48
N LEU A 640 -4.69 -11.18 17.30
CA LEU A 640 -5.06 -12.42 17.97
C LEU A 640 -6.38 -12.98 17.42
N SER A 641 -6.36 -14.23 16.93
CA SER A 641 -7.50 -14.84 16.23
C SER A 641 -8.77 -14.86 17.08
N GLY A 642 -9.85 -14.28 16.55
CA GLY A 642 -11.16 -14.26 17.19
C GLY A 642 -11.33 -13.24 18.32
N TRP A 643 -10.35 -12.33 18.47
CA TRP A 643 -10.45 -11.16 19.33
C TRP A 643 -10.72 -9.91 18.49
N ASP A 644 -11.51 -8.99 19.03
CA ASP A 644 -11.89 -7.73 18.38
C ASP A 644 -10.77 -6.67 18.49
N ILE A 645 -11.02 -5.39 18.27
CA ILE A 645 -10.04 -4.31 18.56
C ILE A 645 -9.68 -4.27 20.06
N GLN A 646 -8.50 -3.74 20.38
CA GLN A 646 -8.10 -3.53 21.79
C GLN A 646 -8.88 -2.35 22.37
N GLU A 647 -9.53 -2.56 23.51
CA GLU A 647 -10.30 -1.52 24.19
C GLU A 647 -9.35 -0.56 24.94
N THR A 648 -9.85 0.63 25.29
CA THR A 648 -9.05 1.67 25.99
C THR A 648 -8.68 1.30 27.42
N VAL A 649 -9.41 0.36 28.01
CA VAL A 649 -9.15 -0.27 29.30
C VAL A 649 -8.61 -1.69 29.07
N PRO A 650 -7.86 -2.29 30.01
CA PRO A 650 -7.21 -3.60 29.84
C PRO A 650 -8.22 -4.76 29.80
N CYS A 651 -9.04 -4.79 28.75
CA CYS A 651 -9.96 -5.84 28.38
C CYS A 651 -10.12 -5.91 26.87
N ARG A 652 -10.70 -7.00 26.37
CA ARG A 652 -10.93 -7.17 24.93
C ARG A 652 -12.11 -8.09 24.66
N TRP A 653 -12.94 -7.73 23.68
CA TRP A 653 -14.03 -8.57 23.24
C TRP A 653 -13.52 -9.77 22.44
N THR A 654 -14.13 -10.93 22.68
CA THR A 654 -14.11 -12.04 21.73
C THR A 654 -15.19 -11.83 20.66
N ASN A 655 -15.05 -12.47 19.49
CA ASN A 655 -16.09 -12.47 18.45
C ASN A 655 -16.99 -13.73 18.45
N GLY A 656 -16.94 -14.51 19.53
CA GLY A 656 -17.63 -15.79 19.71
C GLY A 656 -16.71 -17.02 19.64
N LYS A 657 -15.51 -16.90 19.04
CA LYS A 657 -14.49 -17.96 19.03
C LYS A 657 -13.08 -17.38 19.03
N ALA A 658 -12.50 -17.18 20.21
CA ALA A 658 -11.22 -16.50 20.38
C ALA A 658 -10.08 -17.43 20.83
N PHE A 659 -8.93 -17.38 20.17
CA PHE A 659 -7.78 -18.19 20.55
C PHE A 659 -6.95 -17.50 21.64
N LEU A 660 -6.66 -18.21 22.72
CA LEU A 660 -5.79 -17.75 23.80
C LEU A 660 -4.62 -18.74 23.95
N PRO A 661 -3.38 -18.33 23.61
CA PRO A 661 -2.21 -19.17 23.83
C PRO A 661 -1.91 -19.32 25.32
N ILE A 662 -1.45 -20.51 25.70
CA ILE A 662 -1.08 -20.85 27.08
C ILE A 662 0.38 -21.34 27.06
N CYS A 663 1.25 -20.75 27.88
CA CYS A 663 2.68 -21.04 27.86
C CYS A 663 3.01 -22.55 27.88
N LYS A 664 3.99 -22.95 27.06
CA LYS A 664 4.55 -24.32 27.06
C LYS A 664 5.17 -24.60 28.42
N THR A 665 4.60 -25.54 29.17
CA THR A 665 5.19 -26.00 30.43
C THR A 665 6.17 -27.12 30.12
N PRO A 666 7.43 -27.08 30.60
CA PRO A 666 8.37 -28.19 30.41
C PRO A 666 7.77 -29.52 30.89
N HIS A 667 7.99 -30.59 30.13
CA HIS A 667 7.42 -31.93 30.37
C HIS A 667 7.71 -32.52 31.77
N SER A 668 8.61 -31.94 32.56
CA SER A 668 9.06 -32.46 33.86
C SER A 668 8.11 -32.19 35.05
N LYS A 669 6.96 -31.51 34.88
CA LYS A 669 5.96 -31.30 35.95
C LYS A 669 4.51 -31.31 35.41
N LEU A 670 3.97 -32.47 35.07
CA LEU A 670 2.55 -32.65 34.71
C LEU A 670 1.65 -32.52 35.96
N LYS A 671 1.31 -31.29 36.35
CA LYS A 671 0.26 -31.00 37.35
C LYS A 671 -1.01 -30.51 36.65
N GLN A 672 -2.17 -30.72 37.28
CA GLN A 672 -3.45 -30.18 36.82
C GLN A 672 -3.38 -28.64 36.74
N LYS A 673 -3.88 -28.08 35.64
CA LYS A 673 -3.89 -26.63 35.38
C LYS A 673 -5.31 -26.09 35.54
N THR A 674 -5.42 -24.87 36.06
CA THR A 674 -6.69 -24.13 36.04
C THR A 674 -6.50 -22.79 35.34
N LEU A 675 -7.37 -22.48 34.38
CA LEU A 675 -7.42 -21.19 33.69
C LEU A 675 -8.58 -20.38 34.24
N THR A 676 -8.31 -19.17 34.69
CA THR A 676 -9.31 -18.23 35.19
C THR A 676 -9.42 -17.05 34.24
N LEU A 677 -10.63 -16.76 33.79
CA LEU A 677 -10.98 -15.61 32.94
C LEU A 677 -11.85 -14.65 33.74
N GLN A 678 -11.52 -13.37 33.76
CA GLN A 678 -12.42 -12.34 34.27
C GLN A 678 -13.36 -11.90 33.14
N ILE A 679 -14.66 -12.14 33.31
CA ILE A 679 -15.67 -11.75 32.33
C ILE A 679 -16.34 -10.47 32.80
N LEU A 680 -16.12 -9.39 32.05
CA LEU A 680 -16.61 -8.05 32.39
C LEU A 680 -17.95 -7.73 31.74
N SER A 681 -18.28 -8.41 30.64
CA SER A 681 -19.49 -8.16 29.86
C SER A 681 -20.77 -8.54 30.62
N ASP A 682 -21.83 -7.80 30.35
CA ASP A 682 -23.23 -8.16 30.63
C ASP A 682 -24.03 -8.12 29.31
N HIS A 683 -23.42 -8.64 28.24
CA HIS A 683 -23.99 -8.63 26.89
C HIS A 683 -25.18 -9.58 26.79
N SER A 684 -26.05 -9.34 25.82
CA SER A 684 -27.18 -10.22 25.52
C SER A 684 -27.01 -10.86 24.14
N TYR A 685 -27.56 -12.05 23.95
CA TYR A 685 -27.35 -12.85 22.75
C TYR A 685 -28.67 -13.33 22.16
N ILE A 686 -28.74 -13.43 20.84
CA ILE A 686 -29.88 -13.98 20.12
C ILE A 686 -29.79 -15.52 20.11
N ILE A 687 -30.86 -16.20 20.54
CA ILE A 687 -31.02 -17.65 20.40
C ILE A 687 -31.80 -17.92 19.12
N ASN A 688 -31.13 -18.51 18.12
CA ASN A 688 -31.83 -19.04 16.96
C ASN A 688 -32.52 -20.36 17.35
N GLN A 689 -33.85 -20.47 17.15
CA GLN A 689 -34.63 -21.70 17.44
C GLN A 689 -34.07 -22.96 16.75
N LYS A 690 -33.27 -22.83 15.67
CA LYS A 690 -32.56 -23.95 15.02
C LYS A 690 -31.42 -24.57 15.86
N GLN A 691 -30.89 -23.87 16.87
CA GLN A 691 -29.83 -24.43 17.75
C GLN A 691 -30.38 -25.36 18.85
N LEU A 692 -31.65 -25.20 19.25
CA LEU A 692 -32.29 -26.03 20.29
C LEU A 692 -32.53 -27.48 19.83
N ILE A 693 -32.72 -27.71 18.53
CA ILE A 693 -33.01 -29.06 17.98
C ILE A 693 -31.77 -29.98 18.03
N LYS A 694 -30.54 -29.43 18.08
CA LYS A 694 -29.31 -30.23 18.15
C LYS A 694 -28.87 -30.64 19.56
N LYS A 695 -29.45 -30.09 20.63
CA LYS A 695 -29.12 -30.48 22.02
C LYS A 695 -29.98 -31.65 22.54
N ASN A 696 -31.03 -32.04 21.83
CA ASN A 696 -31.95 -33.13 22.21
C ASN A 696 -31.95 -34.33 21.23
N ALA A 697 -30.91 -34.49 20.40
CA ALA A 697 -30.74 -35.62 19.49
C ALA A 697 -29.50 -36.45 19.84
#